data_AF-A0A3M6YUA8-F1
#
_entry.id   AF-A0A3M6YUA8-F1
#
_cell.length_a   1.000
_cell.length_b   1.000
_cell.length_c   1.000
_cell.angle_alpha   90.00
_cell.angle_beta   90.00
_cell.angle_gamma   90.00
#
_symmetry.space_group_name_H-M   'P 1'
#
loop_
_entity.id
_entity.type
_entity.pdbx_description
1 polymer ?
#
loop_
_entity_poly.entity_id
_entity_poly.type
_entity_poly.pdbx_seq_one_letter_code
_entity_poly.pdbx_strand_id
1 'polypeptide(L)'
;MDTSSLFLVVLTIILALLLKEIAQAIYNILYHPLHHFPGPKWAAASRFYKCWQEVFRQRNWIDSLHSLHKQYGEMVRVGPNDLHFSNPAAYHDIYNNAHRWDKEGTLYRSFGEDRSSFGFLTYKEAKARKDVLAPLFSRRAISDLQHLIQKHADRLCDALAKENATGKSSDMLFALRCFTLDTILNHCFAKDVHAMETEGFQAPIVVAMDASLASFIVFRHFETLRKVVFSLPGWLTRLTSPALAGLVDLQELLGAQVKEVVAHPESLKMASHSIIYHRLQDPELNKAAGGLPSPESLYEEAQALLFGGADSAGNTTVVGLYYVLSDTAIKDRLKAEIVSAWPDIRTNPPRLEELEKLPYLSAVVKESLRMAPGVPSPLPRVVPQAGATIGGHFVPPDTIVGMSPMFVHFSSSHFPHPYRFDPERWLRPDSTALEKWLVPFSRGPRACLGQNLGLCELYIAFANVTPWISSTSRYLSATSALQSHPSDDPSPRDPSRTVSQIKALLNLGGSQAVPHFSREVPATKYSASIEPRVFRYEQRSNPTDQWRRRNVLGTRKDESKLDIRIRNGKAEIDLKDSHKARLLPPYQKFYQNERRFDTVGHRPMRSYVQILTTPTADSPGTTLVLHFDNKRYLIGSLAEGTQRACVQMGARLLKVSECFITGRTEWRNTGGLIGMILTLADAASSSAAASADDAKKRAQAKGKRLGVSHDKEKMKALEEEAKKDVANRKLTLFSGPNLNHTLATARRFVFRKGMPVDVHEIDESLGRREGEDPFAPYWADENIKVWAMSIAPSPAPSAGESSATKSAGTISPRKRSIDEVYEREPVPDGGSTVTASSISPKQRDLLTVKAVVSEMFNSSWRLDTLYETPLSEVKLPASIFVRNTETNKIERYSGPLPGGKHPVPDPNMTVLVRKPWPGALVESLPPAQPAKEAISYIVRNHTQRGKFQPEQAKALKVEKGFKWAQLSAGNNVENEDGETITPDMVLGESKEGGGFAILDVPDESYIDALLARPEWREPKVMAGVGAIVWACGPGVATNDRLRAFMQEHSGIEHIVSSPDYCPNNISLDSAAAATVRLRQVDPWRYVVPDHQNTVSQAAPTLPQNVRKAERGQMIQLEPGFE
;
A
#
# COMPACT_ATOMS: atom_id res chain seq x y z
N MET A 1 36.93 9.18 63.19
CA MET A 1 37.61 9.47 61.91
C MET A 1 37.97 10.93 61.92
N ASP A 2 39.25 11.25 61.76
CA ASP A 2 39.74 12.62 61.69
C ASP A 2 39.11 13.34 60.49
N THR A 3 38.67 14.59 60.65
CA THR A 3 37.96 15.33 59.59
C THR A 3 38.80 15.46 58.32
N SER A 4 40.12 15.55 58.50
CA SER A 4 41.13 15.53 57.45
C SER A 4 41.12 14.23 56.64
N SER A 5 40.94 13.08 57.28
CA SER A 5 40.91 11.77 56.61
C SER A 5 39.62 11.58 55.81
N LEU A 6 38.48 12.05 56.32
CA LEU A 6 37.21 12.03 55.58
C LEU A 6 37.27 12.93 54.34
N PHE A 7 37.84 14.13 54.47
CA PHE A 7 38.05 15.05 53.36
C PHE A 7 38.93 14.44 52.27
N LEU A 8 40.03 13.79 52.65
CA LEU A 8 40.95 13.16 51.71
C LEU A 8 40.31 11.98 50.95
N VAL A 9 39.49 11.17 51.64
CA VAL A 9 38.72 10.08 51.02
C VAL A 9 37.70 10.64 50.01
N VAL A 10 36.94 11.68 50.40
CA VAL A 10 35.97 12.32 49.50
C VAL A 10 36.66 12.92 48.28
N LEU A 11 37.78 13.62 48.47
CA LEU A 11 38.57 14.20 47.38
C LEU A 11 39.12 13.11 46.43
N THR A 12 39.60 12.00 46.98
CA THR A 12 40.10 10.86 46.20
C THR A 12 38.98 10.22 45.37
N ILE A 13 37.78 10.06 45.95
CA ILE A 13 36.61 9.55 45.24
C ILE A 13 36.21 10.50 44.10
N ILE A 14 36.15 11.81 44.36
CA ILE A 14 35.83 12.81 43.35
C ILE A 14 36.85 12.78 42.21
N LEU A 15 38.15 12.73 42.54
CA LEU A 15 39.22 12.67 41.54
C LEU A 15 39.14 11.38 40.71
N ALA A 16 38.89 10.23 41.35
CA ALA A 16 38.73 8.95 40.66
C ALA A 16 37.52 8.97 39.70
N LEU A 17 36.39 9.54 40.13
CA LEU A 17 35.22 9.73 39.27
C LEU A 17 35.51 10.67 38.10
N LEU A 18 36.21 11.79 38.34
CA LEU A 18 36.61 12.73 37.29
C LEU A 18 37.52 12.06 36.26
N LEU A 19 38.54 11.33 36.71
CA LEU A 19 39.45 10.59 35.83
C LEU A 19 38.71 9.52 35.01
N LYS A 20 37.75 8.82 35.62
CA LYS A 20 36.90 7.86 34.91
C LYS A 20 36.08 8.54 33.81
N GLU A 21 35.44 9.68 34.08
CA GLU A 21 34.66 10.41 33.08
C GLU A 21 35.54 10.96 31.95
N ILE A 22 36.74 11.45 32.27
CA ILE A 22 37.72 11.90 31.27
C ILE A 22 38.18 10.72 30.39
N ALA A 23 38.55 9.59 31.00
CA ALA A 23 38.96 8.39 30.27
C ALA A 23 37.82 7.88 29.35
N GLN A 24 36.58 7.88 29.84
CA GLN A 24 35.41 7.51 29.06
C GLN A 24 35.17 8.49 27.90
N ALA A 25 35.33 9.80 28.12
CA ALA A 25 35.19 10.81 27.07
C ALA A 25 36.25 10.62 25.96
N ILE A 26 37.51 10.36 26.34
CA ILE A 26 38.61 10.07 25.41
C ILE A 26 38.28 8.81 24.60
N TYR A 27 37.85 7.73 25.28
CA TYR A 27 37.41 6.51 24.63
C TYR A 27 36.27 6.77 23.64
N ASN A 28 35.25 7.52 24.06
CA ASN A 28 34.07 7.80 23.26
C ASN A 28 34.41 8.59 21.98
N ILE A 29 35.39 9.49 22.05
CA ILE A 29 35.82 10.33 20.93
C ILE A 29 36.74 9.56 19.97
N LEU A 30 37.69 8.78 20.49
CA LEU A 30 38.78 8.21 19.68
C LEU A 30 38.56 6.74 19.28
N TYR A 31 37.96 5.94 20.16
CA TYR A 31 37.93 4.48 20.02
C TYR A 31 36.54 3.87 19.92
N HIS A 32 35.49 4.62 20.27
CA HIS A 32 34.10 4.13 20.17
C HIS A 32 33.77 3.63 18.76
N PRO A 33 32.94 2.58 18.58
CA PRO A 33 32.53 2.12 17.25
C PRO A 33 31.97 3.22 16.34
N LEU A 34 31.40 4.26 16.94
CA LEU A 34 30.84 5.42 16.26
C LEU A 34 31.82 6.61 16.06
N HIS A 35 33.12 6.45 16.31
CA HIS A 35 34.09 7.56 16.22
C HIS A 35 34.22 8.15 14.81
N HIS A 36 33.94 7.34 13.77
CA HIS A 36 34.00 7.74 12.37
C HIS A 36 32.75 8.52 11.91
N PHE A 37 31.67 8.54 12.68
CA PHE A 37 30.48 9.32 12.36
C PHE A 37 30.68 10.80 12.75
N PRO A 38 30.26 11.75 11.88
CA PRO A 38 30.46 13.17 12.13
C PRO A 38 29.52 13.68 13.23
N GLY A 39 29.95 14.70 13.97
CA GLY A 39 29.16 15.34 15.02
C GLY A 39 30.03 16.10 16.03
N PRO A 40 29.42 16.88 16.94
CA PRO A 40 30.15 17.62 17.94
C PRO A 40 30.94 16.67 18.86
N LYS A 41 32.22 16.95 19.10
CA LYS A 41 33.06 16.10 19.97
C LYS A 41 32.54 16.04 21.41
N TRP A 42 31.92 17.11 21.92
CA TRP A 42 31.25 17.08 23.22
C TRP A 42 30.02 16.15 23.22
N ALA A 43 29.25 16.12 22.14
CA ALA A 43 28.13 15.18 22.00
C ALA A 43 28.63 13.73 21.94
N ALA A 44 29.75 13.48 21.24
CA ALA A 44 30.40 12.18 21.26
C ALA A 44 30.92 11.80 22.65
N ALA A 45 31.47 12.76 23.42
CA ALA A 45 32.04 12.52 24.73
C ALA A 45 31.01 12.08 25.78
N SER A 46 29.86 12.78 25.86
CA SER A 46 28.88 12.57 26.93
C SER A 46 27.45 12.92 26.53
N ARG A 47 26.47 12.21 27.11
CA ARG A 47 25.03 12.51 27.01
C ARG A 47 24.69 13.89 27.59
N PHE A 48 25.56 14.44 28.44
CA PHE A 48 25.38 15.76 29.03
C PHE A 48 25.23 16.87 27.98
N TYR A 49 25.77 16.71 26.77
CA TYR A 49 25.53 17.65 25.66
C TYR A 49 24.04 17.88 25.40
N LYS A 50 23.22 16.81 25.34
CA LYS A 50 21.77 16.94 25.12
C LYS A 50 21.09 17.62 26.30
N CYS A 51 21.47 17.24 27.52
CA CYS A 51 21.00 17.87 28.75
C CYS A 51 21.33 19.37 28.79
N TRP A 52 22.55 19.74 28.43
CA TRP A 52 22.99 21.13 28.30
C TRP A 52 22.11 21.92 27.34
N GLN A 53 21.82 21.35 26.15
CA GLN A 53 21.00 22.01 25.14
C GLN A 53 19.54 22.19 25.60
N GLU A 54 18.92 21.15 26.14
CA GLU A 54 17.49 21.16 26.43
C GLU A 54 17.16 21.75 27.81
N VAL A 55 17.98 21.50 28.84
CA VAL A 55 17.70 21.91 30.23
C VAL A 55 18.36 23.24 30.57
N PHE A 56 19.64 23.43 30.22
CA PHE A 56 20.38 24.63 30.63
C PHE A 56 20.26 25.77 29.60
N ARG A 57 20.35 25.45 28.31
CA ARG A 57 20.16 26.40 27.21
C ARG A 57 18.69 26.59 26.83
N GLN A 58 17.78 25.73 27.32
CA GLN A 58 16.34 25.76 27.01
C GLN A 58 16.08 25.79 25.49
N ARG A 59 16.93 25.10 24.72
CA ARG A 59 16.85 25.04 23.27
C ARG A 59 16.03 23.82 22.88
N ASN A 60 15.06 24.00 21.99
CA ASN A 60 14.31 22.90 21.41
C ASN A 60 15.27 21.90 20.72
N TRP A 61 15.08 20.61 20.97
CA TRP A 61 15.95 19.58 20.42
C TRP A 61 15.85 19.45 18.91
N ILE A 62 14.68 19.67 18.32
CA ILE A 62 14.50 19.68 16.87
C ILE A 62 15.29 20.82 16.22
N ASP A 63 15.29 22.02 16.81
CA ASP A 63 16.09 23.15 16.31
C ASP A 63 17.59 22.89 16.44
N SER A 64 17.99 22.24 17.54
CA SER A 64 19.36 21.79 17.76
C SER A 64 19.77 20.79 16.67
N LEU A 65 18.92 19.80 16.37
CA LEU A 65 19.15 18.82 15.32
C LEU A 65 19.24 19.47 13.93
N HIS A 66 18.38 20.45 13.61
CA HIS A 66 18.48 21.17 12.33
C HIS A 66 19.82 21.87 12.17
N SER A 67 20.30 22.54 13.23
CA SER A 67 21.62 23.20 13.21
C SER A 67 22.76 22.21 13.06
N LEU A 68 22.65 21.05 13.73
CA LEU A 68 23.64 19.98 13.62
C LEU A 68 23.68 19.37 12.22
N HIS A 69 22.53 19.08 11.61
CA HIS A 69 22.48 18.56 10.25
C HIS A 69 22.96 19.57 9.20
N LYS A 70 22.72 20.86 9.42
CA LYS A 70 23.28 21.94 8.59
C LYS A 70 24.82 21.95 8.62
N GLN A 71 25.43 21.58 9.75
CA GLN A 71 26.88 21.60 9.94
C GLN A 71 27.57 20.28 9.55
N TYR A 72 26.98 19.14 9.90
CA TYR A 72 27.65 17.83 9.85
C TYR A 72 27.10 16.90 8.76
N GLY A 73 26.02 17.27 8.06
CA GLY A 73 25.45 16.49 6.95
C GLY A 73 24.27 15.60 7.35
N GLU A 74 23.99 14.58 6.54
CA GLU A 74 22.74 13.80 6.61
C GLU A 74 22.61 12.87 7.83
N MET A 75 23.73 12.54 8.46
CA MET A 75 23.80 11.71 9.66
C MET A 75 24.72 12.36 10.67
N VAL A 76 24.29 12.45 11.93
CA VAL A 76 25.06 13.10 12.98
C VAL A 76 25.08 12.26 14.24
N ARG A 77 26.27 12.09 14.84
CA ARG A 77 26.45 11.56 16.18
C ARG A 77 26.12 12.64 17.21
N VAL A 78 24.99 12.43 17.90
CA VAL A 78 24.39 13.40 18.83
C VAL A 78 24.51 12.97 20.30
N GLY A 79 25.18 11.84 20.54
CA GLY A 79 25.48 11.28 21.86
C GLY A 79 26.58 10.23 21.72
N PRO A 80 27.13 9.69 22.84
CA PRO A 80 28.13 8.64 22.78
C PRO A 80 27.69 7.45 21.93
N ASN A 81 26.43 7.05 22.05
CA ASN A 81 25.87 5.91 21.33
C ASN A 81 24.63 6.28 20.48
N ASP A 82 24.50 7.57 20.11
CA ASP A 82 23.28 8.09 19.51
C ASP A 82 23.57 8.70 18.13
N LEU A 83 22.89 8.19 17.10
CA LEU A 83 22.88 8.75 15.76
C LEU A 83 21.50 9.32 15.42
N HIS A 84 21.48 10.49 14.78
CA HIS A 84 20.29 11.07 14.20
C HIS A 84 20.47 11.25 12.69
N PHE A 85 19.39 11.07 11.95
CA PHE A 85 19.36 11.12 10.48
C PHE A 85 18.42 12.22 10.01
N SER A 86 18.75 12.91 8.92
CA SER A 86 17.90 13.93 8.30
C SER A 86 17.39 13.58 6.91
N ASN A 87 18.02 12.62 6.22
CA ASN A 87 17.56 12.18 4.90
C ASN A 87 16.23 11.43 5.05
N PRO A 88 15.14 11.87 4.38
CA PRO A 88 13.83 11.22 4.49
C PRO A 88 13.82 9.72 4.24
N ALA A 89 14.70 9.22 3.36
CA ALA A 89 14.78 7.79 3.07
C ALA A 89 15.17 6.95 4.31
N ALA A 90 16.04 7.49 5.18
CA ALA A 90 16.44 6.82 6.43
C ALA A 90 15.27 6.60 7.40
N TYR A 91 14.19 7.40 7.30
CA TYR A 91 12.98 7.19 8.09
C TYR A 91 12.40 5.79 7.81
N HIS A 92 12.37 5.36 6.55
CA HIS A 92 11.83 4.05 6.17
C HIS A 92 12.81 2.90 6.44
N ASP A 93 14.11 3.18 6.54
CA ASP A 93 15.09 2.20 7.01
C ASP A 93 14.90 1.90 8.51
N ILE A 94 14.62 2.91 9.33
CA ILE A 94 14.40 2.75 10.78
C ILE A 94 12.99 2.23 11.07
N TYR A 95 11.97 2.83 10.45
CA TYR A 95 10.56 2.60 10.76
C TYR A 95 9.84 1.89 9.58
N ASN A 96 9.80 0.54 9.63
CA ASN A 96 9.10 -0.28 8.64
C ASN A 96 8.52 -1.57 9.24
N ASN A 97 7.75 -2.31 8.44
CA ASN A 97 7.03 -3.52 8.88
C ASN A 97 7.93 -4.72 9.18
N ALA A 98 9.17 -4.75 8.65
CA ALA A 98 10.10 -5.85 8.88
C ALA A 98 10.87 -5.66 10.20
N HIS A 99 11.18 -4.42 10.56
CA HIS A 99 12.00 -4.10 11.73
C HIS A 99 11.19 -4.12 13.02
N ARG A 100 11.52 -5.10 13.88
CA ARG A 100 10.91 -5.34 15.19
C ARG A 100 11.84 -4.85 16.30
N TRP A 101 12.40 -3.66 16.14
CA TRP A 101 13.43 -3.12 17.03
C TRP A 101 12.84 -2.62 18.35
N ASP A 102 13.66 -2.66 19.38
CA ASP A 102 13.30 -2.22 20.71
C ASP A 102 13.41 -0.70 20.83
N LYS A 103 12.66 -0.16 21.79
CA LYS A 103 12.65 1.27 22.13
C LYS A 103 13.84 1.59 23.05
N GLU A 104 14.38 2.80 22.93
CA GLU A 104 15.46 3.26 23.80
C GLU A 104 14.97 3.58 25.22
N GLY A 105 15.62 3.04 26.24
CA GLY A 105 15.07 3.05 27.60
C GLY A 105 14.98 4.43 28.25
N THR A 106 15.93 5.34 28.03
CA THR A 106 15.97 6.62 28.73
C THR A 106 14.81 7.54 28.33
N LEU A 107 14.47 7.62 27.05
CA LEU A 107 13.33 8.40 26.60
C LEU A 107 12.01 7.79 27.08
N TYR A 108 11.77 6.50 26.80
CA TYR A 108 10.43 5.94 27.04
C TYR A 108 10.10 5.79 28.53
N ARG A 109 11.11 5.59 29.40
CA ARG A 109 10.90 5.59 30.86
C ARG A 109 10.67 6.97 31.46
N SER A 110 10.97 8.05 30.73
CA SER A 110 10.76 9.41 31.27
C SER A 110 9.28 9.73 31.47
N PHE A 111 8.39 9.03 30.76
CA PHE A 111 6.94 9.20 30.84
C PHE A 111 6.32 8.53 32.08
N GLY A 112 7.00 7.56 32.69
CA GLY A 112 6.49 6.87 33.88
C GLY A 112 5.37 5.87 33.59
N GLU A 113 5.32 5.33 32.38
CA GLU A 113 4.27 4.41 31.89
C GLU A 113 4.87 3.05 31.51
N ASP A 114 5.90 2.61 32.23
CA ASP A 114 6.80 1.50 31.87
C ASP A 114 6.10 0.15 31.62
N ARG A 115 4.87 -0.03 32.13
CA ARG A 115 4.02 -1.23 32.06
C ARG A 115 2.81 -1.06 31.14
N SER A 116 2.79 -0.04 30.27
CA SER A 116 1.76 0.18 29.26
C SER A 116 2.20 -0.26 27.86
N SER A 117 1.25 -0.35 26.92
CA SER A 117 1.55 -0.56 25.50
C SER A 117 2.53 0.48 24.91
N PHE A 118 2.55 1.69 25.46
CA PHE A 118 3.49 2.75 25.11
C PHE A 118 4.86 2.56 25.77
N GLY A 119 4.92 2.24 27.06
CA GLY A 119 6.19 2.14 27.79
C GLY A 119 6.97 0.84 27.56
N PHE A 120 6.33 -0.25 27.13
CA PHE A 120 7.02 -1.52 26.87
C PHE A 120 8.18 -1.35 25.87
N LEU A 121 9.39 -1.56 26.38
CA LEU A 121 10.61 -1.33 25.60
C LEU A 121 10.81 -2.42 24.56
N THR A 122 10.50 -3.67 24.88
CA THR A 122 10.70 -4.79 23.95
C THR A 122 9.56 -4.93 22.97
N TYR A 123 9.86 -5.35 21.74
CA TYR A 123 8.80 -5.59 20.74
C TYR A 123 7.83 -6.68 21.18
N LYS A 124 8.33 -7.72 21.83
CA LYS A 124 7.53 -8.88 22.25
C LYS A 124 6.42 -8.47 23.23
N GLU A 125 6.75 -7.72 24.27
CA GLU A 125 5.79 -7.24 25.27
C GLU A 125 4.76 -6.29 24.64
N ALA A 126 5.25 -5.30 23.88
CA ALA A 126 4.38 -4.34 23.23
C ALA A 126 3.45 -4.99 22.21
N LYS A 127 3.91 -5.99 21.46
CA LYS A 127 3.07 -6.75 20.52
C LYS A 127 1.95 -7.47 21.26
N ALA A 128 2.28 -8.20 22.33
CA ALA A 128 1.28 -8.96 23.07
C ALA A 128 0.16 -8.06 23.60
N ARG A 129 0.51 -6.91 24.20
CA ARG A 129 -0.48 -5.91 24.64
C ARG A 129 -1.24 -5.28 23.47
N LYS A 130 -0.54 -4.93 22.38
CA LYS A 130 -1.16 -4.32 21.19
C LYS A 130 -2.17 -5.25 20.53
N ASP A 131 -1.91 -6.56 20.47
CA ASP A 131 -2.85 -7.52 19.89
C ASP A 131 -4.18 -7.60 20.69
N VAL A 132 -4.12 -7.39 22.01
CA VAL A 132 -5.31 -7.30 22.87
C VAL A 132 -6.09 -6.02 22.58
N LEU A 133 -5.42 -4.89 22.41
CA LEU A 133 -6.07 -3.57 22.27
C LEU A 133 -6.51 -3.24 20.83
N ALA A 134 -5.74 -3.64 19.82
CA ALA A 134 -5.92 -3.23 18.42
C ALA A 134 -7.33 -3.42 17.84
N PRO A 135 -8.11 -4.46 18.20
CA PRO A 135 -9.48 -4.59 17.72
C PRO A 135 -10.39 -3.40 18.07
N LEU A 136 -10.20 -2.77 19.22
CA LEU A 136 -10.97 -1.59 19.66
C LEU A 136 -10.56 -0.31 18.93
N PHE A 137 -9.36 -0.28 18.36
CA PHE A 137 -8.85 0.81 17.52
C PHE A 137 -8.94 0.50 16.01
N SER A 138 -9.63 -0.58 15.64
CA SER A 138 -9.86 -0.92 14.23
C SER A 138 -10.77 0.12 13.58
N ARG A 139 -10.65 0.30 12.25
CA ARG A 139 -11.51 1.25 11.51
C ARG A 139 -12.99 1.02 11.79
N ARG A 140 -13.42 -0.25 11.80
CA ARG A 140 -14.81 -0.62 12.11
C ARG A 140 -15.22 -0.18 13.52
N ALA A 141 -14.42 -0.50 14.54
CA ALA A 141 -14.74 -0.13 15.91
C ALA A 141 -14.84 1.39 16.08
N ILE A 142 -13.96 2.16 15.43
CA ILE A 142 -14.03 3.63 15.48
C ILE A 142 -15.24 4.18 14.71
N SER A 143 -15.58 3.62 13.54
CA SER A 143 -16.82 4.00 12.83
C SER A 143 -18.07 3.70 13.68
N ASP A 144 -18.09 2.58 14.42
CA ASP A 144 -19.19 2.24 15.33
C ASP A 144 -19.31 3.27 16.48
N LEU A 145 -18.19 3.84 16.94
CA LEU A 145 -18.12 4.88 17.98
C LEU A 145 -18.30 6.32 17.45
N GLN A 146 -18.42 6.51 16.12
CA GLN A 146 -18.50 7.84 15.51
C GLN A 146 -19.60 8.72 16.13
N HIS A 147 -20.75 8.12 16.48
CA HIS A 147 -21.88 8.84 17.07
C HIS A 147 -21.54 9.50 18.42
N LEU A 148 -20.64 8.90 19.22
CA LEU A 148 -20.17 9.48 20.48
C LEU A 148 -19.21 10.63 20.21
N ILE A 149 -18.28 10.46 19.27
CA ILE A 149 -17.34 11.50 18.86
C ILE A 149 -18.10 12.71 18.30
N GLN A 150 -19.12 12.48 17.48
CA GLN A 150 -20.00 13.51 16.95
C GLN A 150 -20.75 14.24 18.07
N LYS A 151 -21.28 13.51 19.07
CA LYS A 151 -21.91 14.12 20.26
C LYS A 151 -20.95 15.04 21.01
N HIS A 152 -19.68 14.68 21.14
CA HIS A 152 -18.67 15.56 21.75
C HIS A 152 -18.39 16.78 20.88
N ALA A 153 -18.34 16.63 19.55
CA ALA A 153 -18.16 17.76 18.63
C ALA A 153 -19.36 18.73 18.66
N ASP A 154 -20.58 18.22 18.80
CA ASP A 154 -21.78 19.05 18.98
C ASP A 154 -21.70 19.88 20.27
N ARG A 155 -21.27 19.25 21.38
CA ARG A 155 -21.04 19.92 22.68
C ARG A 155 -19.94 20.98 22.59
N LEU A 156 -18.85 20.70 21.87
CA LEU A 156 -17.81 21.69 21.59
C LEU A 156 -18.41 22.91 20.89
N CYS A 157 -19.20 22.69 19.83
CA CYS A 157 -19.86 23.75 19.09
C CYS A 157 -20.87 24.53 19.96
N ASP A 158 -21.62 23.87 20.86
CA ASP A 158 -22.51 24.53 21.82
C ASP A 158 -21.73 25.45 22.79
N ALA A 159 -20.62 24.95 23.36
CA ALA A 159 -19.77 25.71 24.25
C ALA A 159 -19.15 26.94 23.56
N LEU A 160 -18.65 26.76 22.33
CA LEU A 160 -18.14 27.86 21.51
C LEU A 160 -19.22 28.89 21.17
N ALA A 161 -20.43 28.44 20.82
CA ALA A 161 -21.55 29.33 20.53
C ALA A 161 -21.96 30.14 21.76
N LYS A 162 -21.94 29.53 22.95
CA LYS A 162 -22.23 30.20 24.22
C LYS A 162 -21.20 31.30 24.53
N GLU A 163 -19.91 31.02 24.41
CA GLU A 163 -18.85 32.04 24.58
C GLU A 163 -19.01 33.18 23.57
N ASN A 164 -19.26 32.86 22.30
CA ASN A 164 -19.47 33.85 21.25
C ASN A 164 -20.72 34.72 21.51
N ALA A 165 -21.80 34.15 22.02
CA ALA A 165 -23.01 34.90 22.39
C ALA A 165 -22.75 35.92 23.52
N THR A 166 -21.75 35.67 24.36
CA THR A 166 -21.29 36.63 25.38
C THR A 166 -20.28 37.65 24.85
N GLY A 167 -19.92 37.60 23.57
CA GLY A 167 -18.90 38.47 22.96
C GLY A 167 -17.47 38.13 23.36
N LYS A 168 -17.24 36.97 24.00
CA LYS A 168 -15.91 36.50 24.41
C LYS A 168 -15.23 35.70 23.29
N SER A 169 -13.91 35.83 23.20
CA SER A 169 -13.09 34.97 22.32
C SER A 169 -12.78 33.64 23.01
N SER A 170 -12.74 32.55 22.26
CA SER A 170 -12.47 31.21 22.78
C SER A 170 -11.02 30.79 22.55
N ASP A 171 -10.41 30.14 23.54
CA ASP A 171 -9.10 29.53 23.39
C ASP A 171 -9.23 28.15 22.72
N MET A 172 -8.94 28.11 21.42
CA MET A 172 -9.04 26.88 20.63
C MET A 172 -8.03 25.81 21.06
N LEU A 173 -6.90 26.18 21.68
CA LEU A 173 -5.90 25.22 22.16
C LEU A 173 -6.52 24.32 23.22
N PHE A 174 -7.14 24.93 24.22
CA PHE A 174 -7.81 24.19 25.29
C PHE A 174 -9.14 23.60 24.84
N ALA A 175 -9.94 24.30 24.04
CA ALA A 175 -11.25 23.80 23.58
C ALA A 175 -11.12 22.46 22.83
N LEU A 176 -10.16 22.36 21.91
CA LEU A 176 -9.95 21.14 21.13
C LEU A 176 -9.32 20.01 21.94
N ARG A 177 -8.48 20.32 22.94
CA ARG A 177 -7.95 19.32 23.87
C ARG A 177 -9.02 18.83 24.86
N CYS A 178 -9.97 19.67 25.26
CA CYS A 178 -11.13 19.24 26.04
C CYS A 178 -12.02 18.26 25.26
N PHE A 179 -12.23 18.52 23.96
CA PHE A 179 -12.98 17.64 23.07
C PHE A 179 -12.35 16.24 22.94
N THR A 180 -11.05 16.18 22.68
CA THR A 180 -10.33 14.91 22.56
C THR A 180 -10.16 14.21 23.91
N LEU A 181 -10.01 14.96 25.01
CA LEU A 181 -9.98 14.42 26.38
C LEU A 181 -11.28 13.68 26.72
N ASP A 182 -12.43 14.33 26.53
CA ASP A 182 -13.73 13.69 26.77
C ASP A 182 -13.89 12.45 25.86
N THR A 183 -13.47 12.54 24.59
CA THR A 183 -13.55 11.42 23.63
C THR A 183 -12.73 10.20 24.07
N ILE A 184 -11.47 10.40 24.47
CA ILE A 184 -10.60 9.27 24.90
C ILE A 184 -11.03 8.70 26.25
N LEU A 185 -11.50 9.54 27.19
CA LEU A 185 -12.06 9.07 28.46
C LEU A 185 -13.31 8.24 28.25
N ASN A 186 -14.17 8.65 27.31
CA ASN A 186 -15.34 7.88 26.93
C ASN A 186 -14.92 6.52 26.34
N HIS A 187 -13.92 6.47 25.46
CA HIS A 187 -13.41 5.22 24.91
C HIS A 187 -12.75 4.29 25.95
N CYS A 188 -12.07 4.86 26.95
CA CYS A 188 -11.40 4.12 28.01
C CYS A 188 -12.37 3.64 29.09
N PHE A 189 -13.35 4.45 29.49
CA PHE A 189 -14.16 4.24 30.72
C PHE A 189 -15.67 4.43 30.53
N ALA A 190 -16.13 4.79 29.34
CA ALA A 190 -17.52 5.20 29.05
C ALA A 190 -17.99 6.36 29.97
N LYS A 191 -17.07 7.26 30.32
CA LYS A 191 -17.31 8.41 31.21
C LYS A 191 -16.81 9.70 30.57
N ASP A 192 -17.54 10.77 30.82
CA ASP A 192 -17.19 12.13 30.43
C ASP A 192 -16.79 12.92 31.67
N VAL A 193 -15.79 13.80 31.55
CA VAL A 193 -15.43 14.76 32.61
C VAL A 193 -15.98 16.15 32.35
N HIS A 194 -16.74 16.31 31.26
CA HIS A 194 -17.37 17.57 30.87
C HIS A 194 -16.34 18.70 30.73
N ALA A 195 -15.19 18.38 30.15
CA ALA A 195 -14.08 19.31 30.03
C ALA A 195 -14.43 20.53 29.14
N MET A 196 -15.30 20.34 28.15
CA MET A 196 -15.70 21.38 27.20
C MET A 196 -16.61 22.45 27.82
N GLU A 197 -17.32 22.11 28.90
CA GLU A 197 -18.24 23.02 29.59
C GLU A 197 -17.55 23.89 30.65
N THR A 198 -16.27 23.66 30.91
CA THR A 198 -15.50 24.47 31.86
C THR A 198 -15.30 25.89 31.32
N GLU A 199 -15.38 26.90 32.18
CA GLU A 199 -15.20 28.30 31.78
C GLU A 199 -13.87 28.50 31.05
N GLY A 200 -13.91 29.15 29.89
CA GLY A 200 -12.74 29.39 29.05
C GLY A 200 -12.03 28.12 28.56
N PHE A 201 -12.69 26.96 28.62
CA PHE A 201 -12.12 25.63 28.35
C PHE A 201 -10.95 25.24 29.28
N GLN A 202 -10.78 25.90 30.42
CA GLN A 202 -9.68 25.66 31.34
C GLN A 202 -9.97 24.48 32.30
N ALA A 203 -10.30 23.31 31.73
CA ALA A 203 -10.48 22.10 32.51
C ALA A 203 -9.18 21.79 33.30
N PRO A 204 -9.23 21.61 34.64
CA PRO A 204 -8.04 21.43 35.46
C PRO A 204 -7.11 20.32 34.99
N ILE A 205 -7.68 19.23 34.47
CA ILE A 205 -6.94 18.10 33.90
C ILE A 205 -6.12 18.54 32.68
N VAL A 206 -6.73 19.25 31.72
CA VAL A 206 -6.05 19.69 30.49
C VAL A 206 -4.96 20.72 30.80
N VAL A 207 -5.24 21.67 31.69
CA VAL A 207 -4.25 22.68 32.13
C VAL A 207 -3.06 22.02 32.81
N ALA A 208 -3.31 21.05 33.69
CA ALA A 208 -2.24 20.34 34.39
C ALA A 208 -1.45 19.42 33.46
N MET A 209 -2.09 18.80 32.46
CA MET A 209 -1.41 18.04 31.41
C MET A 209 -0.45 18.93 30.61
N ASP A 210 -0.88 20.12 30.19
CA ASP A 210 -0.03 21.08 29.46
C ASP A 210 1.18 21.52 30.32
N ALA A 211 0.93 21.90 31.57
CA ALA A 211 1.98 22.30 32.52
C ALA A 211 3.01 21.18 32.79
N SER A 212 2.60 19.91 32.67
CA SER A 212 3.46 18.76 32.92
C SER A 212 4.53 18.51 31.85
N LEU A 213 4.32 19.02 30.62
CA LEU A 213 5.15 18.68 29.46
C LEU A 213 6.62 19.11 29.64
N ALA A 214 6.85 20.24 30.30
CA ALA A 214 8.20 20.74 30.59
C ALA A 214 8.98 19.79 31.54
N SER A 215 8.28 19.13 32.47
CA SER A 215 8.90 18.21 33.43
C SER A 215 9.49 16.97 32.75
N PHE A 216 8.86 16.47 31.67
CA PHE A 216 9.38 15.31 30.92
C PHE A 216 10.75 15.57 30.29
N ILE A 217 11.01 16.81 29.86
CA ILE A 217 12.32 17.21 29.31
C ILE A 217 13.41 17.00 30.37
N VAL A 218 13.14 17.36 31.62
CA VAL A 218 14.05 17.20 32.76
C VAL A 218 14.15 15.73 33.18
N PHE A 219 13.03 15.02 33.31
CA PHE A 219 13.00 13.62 33.76
C PHE A 219 13.77 12.66 32.85
N ARG A 220 13.82 12.94 31.55
CA ARG A 220 14.64 12.18 30.60
C ARG A 220 16.14 12.27 30.90
N HIS A 221 16.62 13.38 31.48
CA HIS A 221 18.03 13.55 31.81
C HIS A 221 18.36 13.19 33.27
N PHE A 222 17.35 13.18 34.15
CA PHE A 222 17.52 12.93 35.60
C PHE A 222 16.51 11.88 36.13
N GLU A 223 16.80 10.60 35.89
CA GLU A 223 15.90 9.51 36.28
C GLU A 223 15.65 9.42 37.80
N THR A 224 16.67 9.67 38.62
CA THR A 224 16.51 9.66 40.09
C THR A 224 15.55 10.75 40.56
N LEU A 225 15.65 11.94 39.97
CA LEU A 225 14.73 13.04 40.27
C LEU A 225 13.29 12.66 39.90
N ARG A 226 13.09 12.07 38.71
CA ARG A 226 11.79 11.54 38.29
C ARG A 226 11.21 10.55 39.31
N LYS A 227 12.01 9.58 39.77
CA LYS A 227 11.58 8.59 40.78
C LYS A 227 11.16 9.25 42.09
N VAL A 228 11.91 10.25 42.55
CA VAL A 228 11.56 11.02 43.75
C VAL A 228 10.24 11.75 43.56
N VAL A 229 10.08 12.48 42.45
CA VAL A 229 8.87 13.27 42.17
C VAL A 229 7.63 12.39 42.06
N PHE A 230 7.69 11.27 41.33
CA PHE A 230 6.54 10.35 41.23
C PHE A 230 6.26 9.56 42.51
N SER A 231 7.14 9.60 43.51
CA SER A 231 6.89 8.99 44.82
C SER A 231 6.27 9.98 45.84
N LEU A 232 6.11 11.26 45.48
CA LEU A 232 5.54 12.26 46.39
C LEU A 232 4.04 12.03 46.59
N PRO A 233 3.52 12.10 47.83
CA PRO A 233 2.09 12.04 48.09
C PRO A 233 1.32 13.18 47.39
N GLY A 234 0.11 12.90 46.91
CA GLY A 234 -0.70 13.88 46.16
C GLY A 234 -0.96 15.20 46.91
N TRP A 235 -1.12 15.17 48.24
CA TRP A 235 -1.27 16.38 49.05
C TRP A 235 -0.03 17.29 49.01
N LEU A 236 1.17 16.70 48.96
CA LEU A 236 2.41 17.44 48.91
C LEU A 236 2.64 18.02 47.51
N THR A 237 2.24 17.30 46.46
CA THR A 237 2.26 17.80 45.08
C THR A 237 1.29 18.97 44.90
N ARG A 238 0.07 18.89 45.44
CA ARG A 238 -0.91 19.99 45.44
C ARG A 238 -0.39 21.22 46.17
N LEU A 239 0.35 21.03 47.27
CA LEU A 239 0.94 22.13 48.05
C LEU A 239 2.13 22.79 47.33
N THR A 240 3.02 21.98 46.74
CA THR A 240 4.27 22.46 46.15
C THR A 240 4.12 22.93 44.70
N SER A 241 3.11 22.45 43.97
CA SER A 241 2.81 22.89 42.60
C SER A 241 1.30 22.93 42.33
N PRO A 242 0.63 24.06 42.62
CA PRO A 242 -0.80 24.24 42.33
C PRO A 242 -1.17 23.99 40.85
N ALA A 243 -0.27 24.32 39.92
CA ALA A 243 -0.47 24.09 38.48
C ALA A 243 -0.54 22.60 38.08
N LEU A 244 -0.02 21.70 38.92
CA LEU A 244 -0.06 20.25 38.70
C LEU A 244 -1.15 19.56 39.53
N ALA A 245 -1.96 20.30 40.29
CA ALA A 245 -3.02 19.72 41.11
C ALA A 245 -4.01 18.90 40.28
N GLY A 246 -4.34 19.35 39.06
CA GLY A 246 -5.22 18.62 38.15
C GLY A 246 -4.65 17.27 37.67
N LEU A 247 -3.33 17.06 37.71
CA LEU A 247 -2.76 15.73 37.48
C LEU A 247 -3.06 14.83 38.67
N VAL A 248 -2.98 15.33 39.91
CA VAL A 248 -3.32 14.52 41.09
C VAL A 248 -4.79 14.10 41.05
N ASP A 249 -5.68 15.01 40.64
CA ASP A 249 -7.10 14.72 40.44
C ASP A 249 -7.30 13.64 39.36
N LEU A 250 -6.55 13.73 38.26
CA LEU A 250 -6.53 12.71 37.21
C LEU A 250 -6.01 11.35 37.73
N GLN A 251 -4.92 11.32 38.49
CA GLN A 251 -4.37 10.10 39.07
C GLN A 251 -5.39 9.42 39.99
N GLU A 252 -6.07 10.20 40.84
CA GLU A 252 -7.13 9.72 41.73
C GLU A 252 -8.33 9.17 40.92
N LEU A 253 -8.75 9.86 39.86
CA LEU A 253 -9.82 9.43 38.97
C LEU A 253 -9.48 8.11 38.28
N LEU A 254 -8.33 8.02 37.60
CA LEU A 254 -7.91 6.80 36.90
C LEU A 254 -7.71 5.64 37.88
N GLY A 255 -7.11 5.91 39.05
CA GLY A 255 -6.92 4.93 40.10
C GLY A 255 -8.25 4.39 40.65
N ALA A 256 -9.24 5.25 40.87
CA ALA A 256 -10.57 4.83 41.30
C ALA A 256 -11.26 3.95 40.24
N GLN A 257 -11.17 4.33 38.97
CA GLN A 257 -11.73 3.56 37.85
C GLN A 257 -11.09 2.18 37.69
N VAL A 258 -9.77 2.09 37.77
CA VAL A 258 -9.07 0.81 37.70
C VAL A 258 -9.43 -0.08 38.88
N LYS A 259 -9.50 0.48 40.10
CA LYS A 259 -9.93 -0.27 41.29
C LYS A 259 -11.35 -0.80 41.14
N GLU A 260 -12.28 0.01 40.63
CA GLU A 260 -13.68 -0.38 40.38
C GLU A 260 -13.76 -1.56 39.41
N VAL A 261 -13.08 -1.45 38.25
CA VAL A 261 -13.07 -2.50 37.22
C VAL A 261 -12.41 -3.80 37.71
N VAL A 262 -11.34 -3.71 38.50
CA VAL A 262 -10.65 -4.89 39.03
C VAL A 262 -11.47 -5.56 40.14
N ALA A 263 -12.06 -4.80 41.05
CA ALA A 263 -12.86 -5.33 42.15
C ALA A 263 -14.22 -5.88 41.69
N HIS A 264 -14.82 -5.24 40.69
CA HIS A 264 -16.13 -5.59 40.16
C HIS A 264 -16.11 -5.66 38.62
N PRO A 265 -15.52 -6.71 38.01
CA PRO A 265 -15.46 -6.85 36.55
C PRO A 265 -16.84 -6.83 35.86
N GLU A 266 -17.89 -7.23 36.58
CA GLU A 266 -19.29 -7.16 36.14
C GLU A 266 -19.76 -5.74 35.81
N SER A 267 -19.15 -4.71 36.40
CA SER A 267 -19.41 -3.29 36.07
C SER A 267 -19.16 -2.98 34.59
N LEU A 268 -18.29 -3.76 33.91
CA LEU A 268 -18.03 -3.60 32.48
C LEU A 268 -19.30 -3.85 31.65
N LYS A 269 -20.21 -4.73 32.09
CA LYS A 269 -21.49 -4.99 31.41
C LYS A 269 -22.43 -3.78 31.44
N MET A 270 -22.20 -2.83 32.35
CA MET A 270 -23.00 -1.60 32.47
C MET A 270 -22.47 -0.48 31.56
N ALA A 271 -21.31 -0.66 30.92
CA ALA A 271 -20.78 0.32 29.97
C ALA A 271 -21.70 0.44 28.75
N SER A 272 -21.89 1.66 28.27
CA SER A 272 -22.76 1.94 27.11
C SER A 272 -22.23 1.35 25.80
N HIS A 273 -20.95 1.00 25.74
CA HIS A 273 -20.26 0.45 24.59
C HIS A 273 -19.00 -0.32 25.04
N SER A 274 -18.35 -1.02 24.09
CA SER A 274 -17.12 -1.77 24.39
C SER A 274 -15.94 -0.82 24.63
N ILE A 275 -15.52 -0.74 25.89
CA ILE A 275 -14.33 -0.01 26.35
C ILE A 275 -13.09 -0.91 26.46
N ILE A 276 -11.92 -0.28 26.58
CA ILE A 276 -10.60 -0.92 26.62
C ILE A 276 -10.48 -2.02 27.69
N TYR A 277 -11.09 -1.80 28.86
CA TYR A 277 -11.03 -2.76 29.96
C TYR A 277 -11.80 -4.06 29.73
N HIS A 278 -12.76 -4.11 28.80
CA HIS A 278 -13.40 -5.38 28.40
C HIS A 278 -12.39 -6.40 27.90
N ARG A 279 -11.35 -5.92 27.20
CA ARG A 279 -10.32 -6.79 26.64
C ARG A 279 -9.15 -6.98 27.59
N LEU A 280 -8.80 -5.98 28.39
CA LEU A 280 -7.72 -6.09 29.38
C LEU A 280 -8.09 -6.98 30.58
N GLN A 281 -9.38 -7.12 30.91
CA GLN A 281 -9.88 -8.00 31.97
C GLN A 281 -10.28 -9.40 31.46
N ASP A 282 -10.08 -9.71 30.18
CA ASP A 282 -10.37 -11.04 29.63
C ASP A 282 -9.13 -11.96 29.78
N PRO A 283 -9.20 -13.04 30.58
CA PRO A 283 -8.05 -13.93 30.81
C PRO A 283 -7.58 -14.65 29.54
N GLU A 284 -8.50 -15.01 28.65
CA GLU A 284 -8.18 -15.76 27.43
C GLU A 284 -7.44 -14.86 26.43
N LEU A 285 -7.89 -13.61 26.29
CA LEU A 285 -7.21 -12.64 25.42
C LEU A 285 -5.81 -12.29 25.90
N ASN A 286 -5.57 -12.27 27.22
CA ASN A 286 -4.28 -11.88 27.80
C ASN A 286 -3.33 -13.06 28.06
N LYS A 287 -3.71 -14.29 27.72
CA LYS A 287 -2.88 -15.49 27.91
C LYS A 287 -1.50 -15.36 27.25
N ALA A 288 -1.43 -14.82 26.03
CA ALA A 288 -0.18 -14.59 25.32
C ALA A 288 0.68 -13.46 25.91
N ALA A 289 0.07 -12.57 26.71
CA ALA A 289 0.72 -11.46 27.41
C ALA A 289 1.21 -11.84 28.82
N GLY A 290 1.03 -13.10 29.24
CA GLY A 290 1.40 -13.57 30.58
C GLY A 290 0.27 -13.57 31.60
N GLY A 291 -0.99 -13.44 31.15
CA GLY A 291 -2.17 -13.37 32.01
C GLY A 291 -2.68 -11.94 32.20
N LEU A 292 -3.62 -11.75 33.12
CA LEU A 292 -4.25 -10.46 33.35
C LEU A 292 -3.21 -9.39 33.77
N PRO A 293 -3.29 -8.17 33.21
CA PRO A 293 -2.46 -7.06 33.66
C PRO A 293 -2.65 -6.73 35.14
N SER A 294 -1.58 -6.34 35.83
CA SER A 294 -1.68 -5.85 37.21
C SER A 294 -2.45 -4.52 37.28
N PRO A 295 -3.02 -4.15 38.44
CA PRO A 295 -3.67 -2.84 38.62
C PRO A 295 -2.78 -1.66 38.22
N GLU A 296 -1.47 -1.73 38.49
CA GLU A 296 -0.51 -0.71 38.10
C GLU A 296 -0.34 -0.65 36.57
N SER A 297 -0.28 -1.81 35.90
CA SER A 297 -0.22 -1.87 34.43
C SER A 297 -1.51 -1.34 33.78
N LEU A 298 -2.67 -1.59 34.38
CA LEU A 298 -3.96 -1.07 33.94
C LEU A 298 -4.07 0.45 34.09
N TYR A 299 -3.55 0.98 35.20
CA TYR A 299 -3.46 2.40 35.46
C TYR A 299 -2.52 3.09 34.46
N GLU A 300 -1.32 2.56 34.26
CA GLU A 300 -0.36 3.12 33.30
C GLU A 300 -0.85 3.01 31.85
N GLU A 301 -1.63 1.98 31.51
CA GLU A 301 -2.27 1.89 30.20
C GLU A 301 -3.31 3.01 29.99
N ALA A 302 -4.15 3.28 30.99
CA ALA A 302 -5.08 4.41 30.93
C ALA A 302 -4.35 5.76 30.81
N GLN A 303 -3.29 5.95 31.60
CA GLN A 303 -2.48 7.16 31.54
C GLN A 303 -1.90 7.35 30.13
N ALA A 304 -1.27 6.32 29.56
CA ALA A 304 -0.67 6.36 28.22
C ALA A 304 -1.69 6.69 27.12
N LEU A 305 -2.88 6.09 27.19
CA LEU A 305 -3.94 6.31 26.22
C LEU A 305 -4.54 7.71 26.34
N LEU A 306 -4.72 8.21 27.57
CA LEU A 306 -5.26 9.54 27.83
C LEU A 306 -4.31 10.65 27.33
N PHE A 307 -3.03 10.61 27.72
CA PHE A 307 -2.03 11.58 27.23
C PHE A 307 -1.87 11.49 25.71
N GLY A 308 -1.86 10.27 25.16
CA GLY A 308 -1.77 10.07 23.72
C GLY A 308 -2.99 10.60 22.95
N GLY A 309 -4.20 10.36 23.46
CA GLY A 309 -5.47 10.72 22.80
C GLY A 309 -5.87 12.19 22.96
N ALA A 310 -5.66 12.78 24.15
CA ALA A 310 -6.10 14.14 24.41
C ALA A 310 -5.25 15.20 23.68
N ASP A 311 -3.92 15.15 23.79
CA ASP A 311 -3.09 16.25 23.29
C ASP A 311 -2.86 16.20 21.77
N SER A 312 -2.69 15.01 21.20
CA SER A 312 -2.14 14.86 19.85
C SER A 312 -3.09 15.33 18.74
N ALA A 313 -4.33 14.83 18.73
CA ALA A 313 -5.35 15.22 17.76
C ALA A 313 -5.81 16.68 18.00
N GLY A 314 -5.92 17.09 19.26
CA GLY A 314 -6.24 18.48 19.64
C GLY A 314 -5.22 19.46 19.06
N ASN A 315 -3.92 19.25 19.33
CA ASN A 315 -2.84 20.09 18.81
C ASN A 315 -2.80 20.14 17.27
N THR A 316 -2.97 18.99 16.62
CA THR A 316 -3.00 18.92 15.15
C THR A 316 -4.15 19.77 14.59
N THR A 317 -5.34 19.66 15.21
CA THR A 317 -6.53 20.42 14.80
C THR A 317 -6.35 21.91 15.04
N VAL A 318 -5.77 22.31 16.18
CA VAL A 318 -5.49 23.72 16.50
C VAL A 318 -4.58 24.36 15.47
N VAL A 319 -3.47 23.72 15.13
CA VAL A 319 -2.53 24.25 14.14
C VAL A 319 -3.15 24.29 12.74
N GLY A 320 -3.91 23.26 12.37
CA GLY A 320 -4.63 23.26 11.09
C GLY A 320 -5.68 24.38 11.01
N LEU A 321 -6.50 24.56 12.06
CA LEU A 321 -7.46 25.66 12.14
C LEU A 321 -6.77 27.02 12.13
N TYR A 322 -5.61 27.17 12.80
CA TYR A 322 -4.82 28.39 12.73
C TYR A 322 -4.51 28.78 11.28
N TYR A 323 -4.01 27.85 10.47
CA TYR A 323 -3.71 28.12 9.06
C TYR A 323 -4.96 28.33 8.21
N VAL A 324 -6.02 27.54 8.44
CA VAL A 324 -7.31 27.73 7.76
C VAL A 324 -7.87 29.13 8.03
N LEU A 325 -7.81 29.60 9.29
CA LEU A 325 -8.29 30.93 9.69
C LEU A 325 -7.40 32.08 9.19
N SER A 326 -6.11 31.79 8.97
CA SER A 326 -5.14 32.79 8.50
C SER A 326 -5.23 33.07 6.99
N ASP A 327 -5.87 32.18 6.23
CA ASP A 327 -6.05 32.31 4.78
C ASP A 327 -7.54 32.20 4.41
N THR A 328 -8.14 33.33 4.04
CA THR A 328 -9.57 33.39 3.68
C THR A 328 -9.93 32.49 2.50
N ALA A 329 -9.03 32.29 1.54
CA ALA A 329 -9.31 31.42 0.39
C ALA A 329 -9.38 29.95 0.82
N ILE A 330 -8.51 29.52 1.75
CA ILE A 330 -8.55 28.18 2.32
C ILE A 330 -9.82 28.00 3.16
N LYS A 331 -10.11 28.94 4.05
CA LYS A 331 -11.33 28.96 4.88
C LYS A 331 -12.59 28.83 4.04
N ASP A 332 -12.78 29.73 3.08
CA ASP A 332 -14.03 29.85 2.33
C ASP A 332 -14.23 28.62 1.44
N ARG A 333 -13.16 28.06 0.86
CA ARG A 333 -13.21 26.83 0.08
C ARG A 333 -13.56 25.60 0.93
N LEU A 334 -12.93 25.45 2.09
CA LEU A 334 -13.23 24.35 3.02
C LEU A 334 -14.68 24.44 3.50
N LYS A 335 -15.11 25.63 3.91
CA LYS A 335 -16.49 25.90 4.34
C LYS A 335 -17.50 25.56 3.23
N ALA A 336 -17.25 26.01 2.00
CA ALA A 336 -18.14 25.75 0.88
C ALA A 336 -18.30 24.25 0.58
N GLU A 337 -17.20 23.48 0.63
CA GLU A 337 -17.24 22.02 0.42
C GLU A 337 -18.05 21.32 1.53
N ILE A 338 -17.80 21.68 2.80
CA ILE A 338 -18.50 21.08 3.95
C ILE A 338 -20.01 21.42 3.90
N VAL A 339 -20.37 22.69 3.70
CA VAL A 339 -21.78 23.13 3.65
C VAL A 339 -22.50 22.49 2.46
N SER A 340 -21.81 22.27 1.34
CA SER A 340 -22.41 21.57 0.19
C SER A 340 -22.69 20.09 0.47
N ALA A 341 -21.86 19.44 1.29
CA ALA A 341 -22.00 18.02 1.64
C ALA A 341 -22.91 17.79 2.86
N TRP A 342 -22.99 18.79 3.74
CA TRP A 342 -23.80 18.79 4.95
C TRP A 342 -24.56 20.13 5.09
N PRO A 343 -25.65 20.31 4.32
CA PRO A 343 -26.39 21.58 4.30
C PRO A 343 -27.06 21.90 5.64
N ASP A 344 -27.66 20.89 6.27
CA ASP A 344 -28.40 21.03 7.53
C ASP A 344 -27.47 20.73 8.72
N ILE A 345 -26.48 21.61 8.92
CA ILE A 345 -25.48 21.51 10.00
C ILE A 345 -26.19 21.25 11.33
N ARG A 346 -25.69 20.27 12.10
CA ARG A 346 -26.25 19.64 13.34
C ARG A 346 -27.28 18.53 13.14
N THR A 347 -27.97 18.47 12.02
CA THR A 347 -28.92 17.39 11.76
C THR A 347 -28.34 16.42 10.74
N ASN A 348 -28.54 15.12 10.94
CA ASN A 348 -28.02 14.08 10.05
C ASN A 348 -26.52 14.23 9.71
N PRO A 349 -25.62 14.25 10.71
CA PRO A 349 -24.19 14.39 10.47
C PRO A 349 -23.68 13.29 9.50
N PRO A 350 -22.85 13.64 8.50
CA PRO A 350 -22.30 12.65 7.57
C PRO A 350 -21.51 11.57 8.29
N ARG A 351 -21.50 10.37 7.73
CA ARG A 351 -20.63 9.30 8.20
C ARG A 351 -19.16 9.66 7.95
N LEU A 352 -18.27 9.10 8.74
CA LEU A 352 -16.82 9.32 8.60
C LEU A 352 -16.36 9.01 7.17
N GLU A 353 -16.89 7.94 6.56
CA GLU A 353 -16.54 7.54 5.19
C GLU A 353 -17.03 8.54 4.14
N GLU A 354 -18.00 9.39 4.47
CA GLU A 354 -18.48 10.47 3.60
C GLU A 354 -17.58 11.71 3.75
N LEU A 355 -17.20 12.06 4.98
CA LEU A 355 -16.24 13.15 5.26
C LEU A 355 -14.87 12.88 4.63
N GLU A 356 -14.37 11.63 4.69
CA GLU A 356 -13.10 11.21 4.07
C GLU A 356 -13.12 11.27 2.54
N LYS A 357 -14.31 11.35 1.92
CA LYS A 357 -14.44 11.51 0.46
C LYS A 357 -14.47 12.96 0.03
N LEU A 358 -14.59 13.91 0.97
CA LEU A 358 -14.51 15.34 0.68
C LEU A 358 -13.05 15.70 0.39
N PRO A 359 -12.70 16.04 -0.87
CA PRO A 359 -11.31 16.13 -1.27
C PRO A 359 -10.57 17.27 -0.57
N TYR A 360 -11.18 18.46 -0.44
CA TYR A 360 -10.52 19.61 0.20
C TYR A 360 -10.40 19.44 1.71
N LEU A 361 -11.42 18.92 2.40
CA LEU A 361 -11.35 18.55 3.81
C LEU A 361 -10.22 17.52 4.06
N SER A 362 -10.17 16.46 3.26
CA SER A 362 -9.11 15.45 3.36
C SER A 362 -7.72 16.04 3.13
N ALA A 363 -7.60 17.00 2.20
CA ALA A 363 -6.36 17.72 1.96
C ALA A 363 -5.95 18.61 3.15
N VAL A 364 -6.90 19.29 3.79
CA VAL A 364 -6.67 20.09 5.00
C VAL A 364 -6.24 19.21 6.17
N VAL A 365 -6.87 18.06 6.38
CA VAL A 365 -6.48 17.10 7.42
C VAL A 365 -5.05 16.59 7.19
N LYS A 366 -4.72 16.20 5.95
CA LYS A 366 -3.36 15.74 5.59
C LYS A 366 -2.31 16.84 5.78
N GLU A 367 -2.60 18.07 5.37
CA GLU A 367 -1.67 19.19 5.52
C GLU A 367 -1.49 19.61 6.98
N SER A 368 -2.56 19.52 7.79
CA SER A 368 -2.50 19.74 9.24
C SER A 368 -1.60 18.71 9.92
N LEU A 369 -1.75 17.42 9.59
CA LEU A 369 -0.89 16.35 10.08
C LEU A 369 0.58 16.48 9.65
N ARG A 370 0.84 17.06 8.46
CA ARG A 370 2.20 17.33 7.99
C ARG A 370 2.84 18.48 8.76
N MET A 371 2.08 19.53 9.03
CA MET A 371 2.58 20.74 9.68
C MET A 371 2.71 20.58 11.20
N ALA A 372 1.83 19.78 11.80
CA ALA A 372 1.80 19.49 13.22
C ALA A 372 1.63 17.98 13.45
N PRO A 373 2.68 17.16 13.22
CA PRO A 373 2.63 15.77 13.64
C PRO A 373 2.48 15.71 15.17
N GLY A 374 1.59 14.84 15.66
CA GLY A 374 1.30 14.73 17.10
C GLY A 374 2.54 14.47 17.96
N VAL A 375 3.55 13.79 17.42
CA VAL A 375 4.87 13.63 18.06
C VAL A 375 5.97 14.15 17.11
N PRO A 376 6.47 15.38 17.30
CA PRO A 376 7.50 15.96 16.44
C PRO A 376 8.91 15.49 16.79
N SER A 377 9.13 14.85 17.95
CA SER A 377 10.46 14.38 18.39
C SER A 377 10.94 13.13 17.65
N PRO A 378 12.26 12.83 17.64
CA PRO A 378 12.75 11.56 17.13
C PRO A 378 12.17 10.39 17.94
N LEU A 379 11.91 9.26 17.27
CA LEU A 379 11.41 8.04 17.91
C LEU A 379 12.56 7.02 18.05
N PRO A 380 13.44 7.12 19.05
CA PRO A 380 14.65 6.33 19.11
C PRO A 380 14.38 4.82 19.18
N ARG A 381 15.19 4.06 18.46
CA ARG A 381 15.23 2.60 18.43
C ARG A 381 16.63 2.13 18.72
N VAL A 382 16.73 0.94 19.31
CA VAL A 382 18.01 0.27 19.53
C VAL A 382 18.28 -0.64 18.33
N VAL A 383 19.43 -0.45 17.68
CA VAL A 383 19.88 -1.30 16.56
C VAL A 383 20.10 -2.71 17.07
N PRO A 384 19.56 -3.76 16.40
CA PRO A 384 19.68 -5.14 16.86
C PRO A 384 21.13 -5.62 16.84
N GLN A 385 21.38 -6.75 17.51
CA GLN A 385 22.71 -7.36 17.64
C GLN A 385 23.42 -7.67 16.31
N ALA A 386 22.68 -7.80 15.21
CA ALA A 386 23.25 -8.00 13.87
C ALA A 386 23.75 -6.69 13.21
N GLY A 387 23.56 -5.54 13.83
CA GLY A 387 23.71 -4.23 13.18
C GLY A 387 22.57 -3.94 12.20
N ALA A 388 22.61 -2.76 11.57
CA ALA A 388 21.65 -2.39 10.52
C ALA A 388 22.27 -1.42 9.51
N THR A 389 21.85 -1.49 8.24
CA THR A 389 22.21 -0.45 7.26
C THR A 389 21.12 0.61 7.21
N ILE A 390 21.47 1.87 7.49
CA ILE A 390 20.54 3.00 7.57
C ILE A 390 21.11 4.16 6.76
N GLY A 391 20.36 4.69 5.81
CA GLY A 391 20.83 5.76 4.92
C GLY A 391 22.08 5.38 4.12
N GLY A 392 22.25 4.09 3.81
CA GLY A 392 23.44 3.57 3.11
C GLY A 392 24.66 3.29 3.98
N HIS A 393 24.59 3.52 5.29
CA HIS A 393 25.71 3.29 6.21
C HIS A 393 25.43 2.13 7.16
N PHE A 394 26.43 1.28 7.39
CA PHE A 394 26.34 0.25 8.42
C PHE A 394 26.44 0.87 9.82
N VAL A 395 25.41 0.65 10.63
CA VAL A 395 25.31 1.09 12.01
C VAL A 395 25.55 -0.11 12.93
N PRO A 396 26.54 -0.05 13.85
CA PRO A 396 26.84 -1.11 14.80
C PRO A 396 25.66 -1.48 15.72
N PRO A 397 25.64 -2.71 16.27
CA PRO A 397 24.64 -3.13 17.25
C PRO A 397 24.60 -2.22 18.48
N ASP A 398 23.46 -2.23 19.18
CA ASP A 398 23.17 -1.44 20.38
C ASP A 398 23.22 0.07 20.20
N THR A 399 23.49 0.57 19.00
CA THR A 399 23.42 2.00 18.68
C THR A 399 21.98 2.49 18.78
N ILE A 400 21.79 3.66 19.36
CA ILE A 400 20.51 4.37 19.40
C ILE A 400 20.37 5.17 18.12
N VAL A 401 19.33 4.89 17.34
CA VAL A 401 19.05 5.58 16.07
C VAL A 401 17.65 6.17 16.10
N GLY A 402 17.49 7.35 15.51
CA GLY A 402 16.18 7.95 15.36
C GLY A 402 16.14 9.06 14.31
N MET A 403 14.94 9.33 13.83
CA MET A 403 14.65 10.46 12.96
C MET A 403 13.34 11.09 13.39
N SER A 404 13.31 12.42 13.48
CA SER A 404 12.07 13.15 13.69
C SER A 404 11.24 13.20 12.40
N PRO A 405 9.90 13.02 12.46
CA PRO A 405 9.02 13.19 11.30
C PRO A 405 9.10 14.61 10.71
N MET A 406 9.51 15.61 11.49
CA MET A 406 9.70 16.99 11.00
C MET A 406 10.72 17.05 9.85
N PHE A 407 11.80 16.27 9.90
CA PHE A 407 12.78 16.23 8.81
C PHE A 407 12.22 15.59 7.53
N VAL A 408 11.21 14.73 7.64
CA VAL A 408 10.50 14.16 6.48
C VAL A 408 9.49 15.16 5.94
N HIS A 409 8.62 15.66 6.82
CA HIS A 409 7.48 16.53 6.48
C HIS A 409 7.90 17.91 5.99
N PHE A 410 9.06 18.40 6.42
CA PHE A 410 9.61 19.69 5.99
C PHE A 410 10.77 19.55 4.98
N SER A 411 11.00 18.36 4.43
CA SER A 411 11.98 18.19 3.36
C SER A 411 11.46 18.77 2.05
N SER A 412 12.21 19.74 1.49
CA SER A 412 11.93 20.29 0.16
C SER A 412 12.11 19.28 -0.97
N SER A 413 12.77 18.14 -0.72
CA SER A 413 12.91 17.04 -1.70
C SER A 413 11.59 16.36 -2.04
N HIS A 414 10.60 16.43 -1.13
CA HIS A 414 9.29 15.78 -1.29
C HIS A 414 8.14 16.76 -1.13
N PHE A 415 8.29 17.80 -0.30
CA PHE A 415 7.28 18.83 -0.10
C PHE A 415 7.81 20.18 -0.58
N PRO A 416 7.57 20.58 -1.84
CA PRO A 416 7.94 21.91 -2.33
C PRO A 416 7.29 23.00 -1.47
N HIS A 417 8.07 24.03 -1.13
CA HIS A 417 7.71 25.05 -0.14
C HIS A 417 7.20 24.43 1.17
N PRO A 418 8.04 23.63 1.87
CA PRO A 418 7.61 22.76 2.96
C PRO A 418 7.01 23.51 4.15
N TYR A 419 7.38 24.77 4.37
CA TYR A 419 6.86 25.59 5.47
C TYR A 419 5.53 26.28 5.15
N ARG A 420 5.03 26.19 3.91
CA ARG A 420 3.72 26.74 3.52
C ARG A 420 2.64 25.70 3.78
N PHE A 421 1.60 26.09 4.51
CA PHE A 421 0.34 25.34 4.58
C PHE A 421 -0.37 25.42 3.23
N ASP A 422 -0.33 24.33 2.46
CA ASP A 422 -0.84 24.25 1.09
C ASP A 422 -1.68 22.98 0.92
N PRO A 423 -2.99 22.99 1.24
CA PRO A 423 -3.88 21.85 1.01
C PRO A 423 -3.90 21.41 -0.46
N GLU A 424 -3.72 22.34 -1.42
CA GLU A 424 -3.77 22.01 -2.85
C GLU A 424 -2.74 20.94 -3.23
N ARG A 425 -1.61 20.83 -2.51
CA ARG A 425 -0.60 19.81 -2.80
C ARG A 425 -1.14 18.38 -2.72
N TRP A 426 -2.20 18.16 -1.93
CA TRP A 426 -2.83 16.85 -1.78
C TRP A 426 -3.89 16.57 -2.86
N LEU A 427 -4.30 17.60 -3.60
CA LEU A 427 -5.30 17.53 -4.68
C LEU A 427 -4.66 17.42 -6.05
N ARG A 428 -3.36 17.74 -6.15
CA ARG A 428 -2.60 17.56 -7.38
C ARG A 428 -2.54 16.07 -7.71
N PRO A 429 -2.66 15.64 -8.97
CA PRO A 429 -2.76 14.20 -9.22
C PRO A 429 -1.45 13.40 -9.09
N ASP A 430 -0.35 14.04 -8.71
CA ASP A 430 0.90 13.40 -8.22
C ASP A 430 0.94 13.25 -6.68
N SER A 431 -0.10 13.68 -5.97
CA SER A 431 -0.16 13.66 -4.50
C SER A 431 -0.08 12.26 -3.89
N THR A 432 -0.43 11.21 -4.63
CA THR A 432 -0.28 9.81 -4.19
C THR A 432 1.17 9.46 -3.85
N ALA A 433 2.15 10.07 -4.53
CA ALA A 433 3.56 9.89 -4.21
C ALA A 433 3.98 10.58 -2.90
N LEU A 434 3.21 11.56 -2.41
CA LEU A 434 3.44 12.26 -1.15
C LEU A 434 2.96 11.46 0.06
N GLU A 435 1.96 10.59 -0.11
CA GLU A 435 1.34 9.84 0.99
C GLU A 435 2.34 8.93 1.71
N LYS A 436 3.34 8.39 0.99
CA LYS A 436 4.39 7.58 1.63
C LYS A 436 5.24 8.39 2.61
N TRP A 437 5.41 9.69 2.36
CA TRP A 437 6.19 10.63 3.16
C TRP A 437 5.38 11.29 4.27
N LEU A 438 4.05 11.20 4.22
CA LEU A 438 3.20 11.58 5.34
C LEU A 438 3.26 10.51 6.44
N VAL A 439 4.21 10.68 7.36
CA VAL A 439 4.48 9.77 8.50
C VAL A 439 4.09 10.29 9.91
N PRO A 440 2.94 10.98 10.11
CA PRO A 440 2.57 11.55 11.41
C PRO A 440 2.29 10.50 12.50
N PHE A 441 1.94 9.27 12.10
CA PHE A 441 1.62 8.16 13.01
C PHE A 441 2.75 7.14 13.16
N SER A 442 3.96 7.48 12.69
CA SER A 442 5.07 6.54 12.49
C SER A 442 4.70 5.37 11.57
N ARG A 443 5.57 4.36 11.45
CA ARG A 443 5.38 3.17 10.62
C ARG A 443 5.91 1.92 11.30
N GLY A 444 5.46 0.77 10.81
CA GLY A 444 5.90 -0.53 11.30
C GLY A 444 5.13 -1.02 12.53
N PRO A 445 5.63 -2.08 13.19
CA PRO A 445 4.91 -2.73 14.28
C PRO A 445 4.66 -1.81 15.49
N ARG A 446 5.48 -0.76 15.65
CA ARG A 446 5.38 0.27 16.70
C ARG A 446 4.60 1.53 16.27
N ALA A 447 3.94 1.52 15.11
CA ALA A 447 3.08 2.62 14.68
C ALA A 447 1.94 2.89 15.68
N CYS A 448 1.45 4.12 15.68
CA CYS A 448 0.40 4.61 16.58
C CYS A 448 -0.80 3.65 16.62
N LEU A 449 -1.24 3.29 17.82
CA LEU A 449 -2.41 2.45 18.03
C LEU A 449 -3.71 3.21 17.71
N GLY A 450 -3.79 4.47 18.12
CA GLY A 450 -4.96 5.34 17.97
C GLY A 450 -5.11 6.04 16.62
N GLN A 451 -4.43 5.59 15.55
CA GLN A 451 -4.43 6.28 14.26
C GLN A 451 -5.85 6.50 13.70
N ASN A 452 -6.73 5.50 13.77
CA ASN A 452 -8.09 5.61 13.24
C ASN A 452 -8.94 6.56 14.10
N LEU A 453 -8.77 6.53 15.43
CA LEU A 453 -9.46 7.45 16.35
C LEU A 453 -9.06 8.90 16.06
N GLY A 454 -7.75 9.19 16.02
CA GLY A 454 -7.26 10.54 15.76
C GLY A 454 -7.65 11.07 14.38
N LEU A 455 -7.71 10.22 13.35
CA LEU A 455 -8.25 10.63 12.04
C LEU A 455 -9.74 10.96 12.14
N CYS A 456 -10.54 10.12 12.82
CA CYS A 456 -11.97 10.38 13.04
C CYS A 456 -12.20 11.73 13.75
N GLU A 457 -11.47 11.97 14.85
CA GLU A 457 -11.50 13.23 15.59
C GLU A 457 -11.15 14.43 14.71
N LEU A 458 -10.10 14.33 13.89
CA LEU A 458 -9.69 15.40 12.97
C LEU A 458 -10.79 15.72 11.94
N TYR A 459 -11.31 14.70 11.24
CA TYR A 459 -12.36 14.91 10.24
C TYR A 459 -13.61 15.52 10.85
N ILE A 460 -14.07 14.98 11.99
CA ILE A 460 -15.25 15.48 12.69
C ILE A 460 -15.01 16.89 13.20
N ALA A 461 -13.88 17.20 13.83
CA ALA A 461 -13.61 18.53 14.37
C ALA A 461 -13.56 19.60 13.27
N PHE A 462 -12.85 19.34 12.16
CA PHE A 462 -12.83 20.29 11.02
C PHE A 462 -14.21 20.44 10.38
N ALA A 463 -14.94 19.34 10.17
CA ALA A 463 -16.29 19.37 9.58
C ALA A 463 -17.28 20.14 10.47
N ASN A 464 -17.19 19.99 11.78
CA ASN A 464 -18.12 20.62 12.72
C ASN A 464 -17.77 22.07 13.01
N VAL A 465 -16.50 22.43 13.20
CA VAL A 465 -16.10 23.79 13.61
C VAL A 465 -16.10 24.76 12.43
N THR A 466 -15.64 24.33 11.25
CA THR A 466 -15.44 25.23 10.09
C THR A 466 -16.70 26.00 9.66
N PRO A 467 -17.90 25.38 9.60
CA PRO A 467 -19.11 26.08 9.17
C PRO A 467 -19.50 27.28 10.06
N TRP A 468 -19.16 27.25 11.36
CA TRP A 468 -19.48 28.31 12.31
C TRP A 468 -18.52 29.52 12.23
N ILE A 469 -17.44 29.40 11.48
CA ILE A 469 -16.48 30.48 11.30
C ILE A 469 -17.10 31.55 10.39
N SER A 470 -17.20 32.79 10.88
CA SER A 470 -17.75 33.92 10.11
C SER A 470 -16.78 34.42 9.03
N SER A 471 -17.29 35.11 8.00
CA SER A 471 -16.46 35.78 7.00
C SER A 471 -15.61 36.91 7.61
N THR A 472 -16.09 37.52 8.70
CA THR A 472 -15.45 38.59 9.48
C THR A 472 -14.50 38.11 10.58
N SER A 473 -14.44 36.81 10.88
CA SER A 473 -13.50 36.24 11.85
C SER A 473 -12.08 36.43 11.33
N ARG A 474 -11.44 37.53 11.75
CA ARG A 474 -10.00 37.78 11.59
C ARG A 474 -9.32 37.49 12.92
N TYR A 475 -8.12 36.95 12.85
CA TYR A 475 -7.23 36.82 14.01
C TYR A 475 -7.04 38.17 14.71
N LEU A 476 -7.22 38.20 16.03
CA LEU A 476 -6.65 39.22 16.93
C LEU A 476 -5.82 38.51 18.00
N SER A 477 -4.51 38.80 17.95
CA SER A 477 -3.38 38.30 18.76
C SER A 477 -3.19 36.79 18.86
N ALA A 478 -2.28 36.24 18.04
CA ALA A 478 -1.41 35.19 18.55
C ALA A 478 -0.60 35.81 19.70
N THR A 479 -0.64 35.21 20.88
CA THR A 479 0.27 35.58 21.97
C THR A 479 1.70 35.58 21.43
N SER A 480 2.50 36.56 21.85
CA SER A 480 3.88 36.80 21.39
C SER A 480 4.81 35.58 21.42
N ALA A 481 4.42 34.50 22.11
CA ALA A 481 5.09 33.22 22.17
C ALA A 481 5.16 32.45 20.83
N LEU A 482 4.21 32.66 19.90
CA LEU A 482 4.22 31.99 18.58
C LEU A 482 5.00 32.75 17.50
N GLN A 483 5.42 34.00 17.76
CA GLN A 483 6.10 34.87 16.80
C GLN A 483 7.61 35.00 17.04
N SER A 484 8.15 34.51 18.15
CA SER A 484 9.59 34.51 18.39
C SER A 484 10.26 33.36 17.65
N HIS A 485 10.70 33.63 16.41
CA HIS A 485 11.87 32.93 15.89
C HIS A 485 13.04 33.16 16.87
N PRO A 486 13.77 32.12 17.29
CA PRO A 486 14.98 32.35 18.08
C PRO A 486 15.95 33.13 17.19
N SER A 487 16.26 34.36 17.60
CA SER A 487 17.35 35.13 17.01
C SER A 487 18.65 34.32 17.11
N ASP A 488 19.40 34.26 16.01
CA ASP A 488 20.71 33.59 15.88
C ASP A 488 21.83 34.29 16.71
N ASP A 489 21.52 34.89 17.86
CA ASP A 489 22.53 35.50 18.72
C ASP A 489 23.32 34.42 19.49
N PRO A 490 24.64 34.24 19.25
CA PRO A 490 25.44 33.20 19.88
C PRO A 490 25.87 33.52 21.32
N SER A 491 25.47 34.66 21.90
CA SER A 491 25.96 35.07 23.21
C SER A 491 25.50 34.12 24.36
N PRO A 492 26.40 33.76 25.31
CA PRO A 492 26.02 32.98 26.48
C PRO A 492 25.19 33.86 27.43
N ARG A 493 23.95 33.47 27.71
CA ARG A 493 23.14 34.09 28.76
C ARG A 493 23.75 33.79 30.13
N ASP A 494 23.79 34.82 30.98
CA ASP A 494 24.35 34.83 32.34
C ASP A 494 23.95 33.58 33.18
N PRO A 495 24.92 32.83 33.73
CA PRO A 495 24.68 31.66 34.59
C PRO A 495 23.79 31.96 35.81
N SER A 496 23.81 33.17 36.34
CA SER A 496 23.02 33.57 37.52
C SER A 496 21.50 33.50 37.25
N ARG A 497 21.09 33.78 36.01
CA ARG A 497 19.70 33.67 35.54
C ARG A 497 19.24 32.22 35.42
N THR A 498 20.16 31.29 35.14
CA THR A 498 19.85 29.87 34.95
C THR A 498 19.46 29.21 36.27
N VAL A 499 20.10 29.59 37.39
CA VAL A 499 19.74 29.11 38.74
C VAL A 499 18.37 29.65 39.19
N SER A 500 18.07 30.91 38.86
CA SER A 500 16.75 31.52 39.10
C SER A 500 15.65 30.86 38.26
N GLN A 501 15.94 30.49 37.01
CA GLN A 501 14.99 29.85 36.11
C GLN A 501 14.79 28.36 36.40
N ILE A 502 15.80 27.65 36.91
CA ILE A 502 15.62 26.29 37.46
C ILE A 502 14.73 26.33 38.71
N LYS A 503 14.87 27.36 39.57
CA LYS A 503 13.93 27.58 40.68
C LYS A 503 12.50 27.87 40.20
N ALA A 504 12.34 28.62 39.10
CA ALA A 504 11.04 28.88 38.48
C ALA A 504 10.44 27.64 37.79
N LEU A 505 11.24 26.82 37.10
CA LEU A 505 10.84 25.54 36.50
C LEU A 505 10.47 24.48 37.55
N LEU A 506 11.04 24.59 38.75
CA LEU A 506 10.68 23.77 39.91
C LEU A 506 9.59 24.43 40.80
N ASN A 507 8.99 25.54 40.35
CA ASN A 507 7.96 26.31 41.05
C ASN A 507 8.31 26.70 42.51
N LEU A 508 9.60 26.96 42.78
CA LEU A 508 10.09 27.48 44.06
C LEU A 508 10.28 29.00 43.97
N GLY A 509 9.20 29.76 43.86
CA GLY A 509 9.23 31.22 43.99
C GLY A 509 8.03 31.92 43.36
N GLY A 510 7.21 32.59 44.17
CA GLY A 510 6.00 33.29 43.75
C GLY A 510 6.20 34.73 43.24
N SER A 511 5.10 35.23 42.67
CA SER A 511 4.75 36.63 42.35
C SER A 511 5.04 37.17 40.93
N GLN A 512 4.00 37.85 40.41
CA GLN A 512 3.79 38.41 39.06
C GLN A 512 4.58 39.70 38.79
N ALA A 513 4.93 39.96 37.52
CA ALA A 513 4.87 41.30 36.88
C ALA A 513 5.15 41.22 35.36
N VAL A 514 4.41 42.01 34.56
CA VAL A 514 4.52 42.18 33.10
C VAL A 514 5.17 43.54 32.78
N PRO A 515 6.00 43.67 31.72
CA PRO A 515 6.21 44.97 31.08
C PRO A 515 6.04 45.02 29.54
N HIS A 516 5.76 46.24 29.07
CA HIS A 516 5.30 46.69 27.75
C HIS A 516 6.42 47.14 26.75
N PHE A 517 6.13 46.97 25.43
CA PHE A 517 6.58 47.68 24.19
C PHE A 517 8.10 47.82 23.87
N SER A 518 8.61 47.84 22.62
CA SER A 518 8.26 48.64 21.41
C SER A 518 8.87 48.08 20.09
N ARG A 519 8.33 48.52 18.94
CA ARG A 519 8.71 48.20 17.52
C ARG A 519 10.05 48.80 17.08
N GLU A 520 10.75 48.11 16.16
CA GLU A 520 11.31 48.65 14.89
C GLU A 520 11.91 47.54 14.00
N VAL A 521 11.76 47.65 12.66
CA VAL A 521 12.32 46.72 11.64
C VAL A 521 13.02 47.54 10.56
N PRO A 522 14.26 47.22 10.17
CA PRO A 522 14.82 47.67 8.89
C PRO A 522 14.86 46.53 7.86
N ALA A 523 14.55 46.90 6.62
CA ALA A 523 14.59 46.05 5.43
C ALA A 523 15.99 46.02 4.81
N THR A 524 16.43 44.86 4.28
CA THR A 524 17.50 44.82 3.27
C THR A 524 17.34 43.69 2.24
N LYS A 525 17.47 44.08 0.97
CA LYS A 525 17.59 43.31 -0.28
C LYS A 525 18.90 42.53 -0.33
N TYR A 526 18.92 41.36 -0.98
CA TYR A 526 20.05 40.94 -1.84
C TYR A 526 19.59 40.02 -2.98
N SER A 527 20.01 40.40 -4.18
CA SER A 527 19.99 39.66 -5.45
C SER A 527 21.37 39.01 -5.63
N ALA A 528 21.43 37.76 -6.08
CA ALA A 528 22.61 37.22 -6.77
C ALA A 528 22.23 36.01 -7.64
N SER A 529 22.42 36.18 -8.95
CA SER A 529 22.39 35.17 -10.01
C SER A 529 23.71 34.39 -10.08
N ILE A 530 23.70 33.06 -10.17
CA ILE A 530 24.82 32.27 -10.72
C ILE A 530 24.27 31.02 -11.46
N GLU A 531 24.61 30.91 -12.75
CA GLU A 531 24.30 29.77 -13.63
C GLU A 531 25.09 28.50 -13.28
N PRO A 532 24.55 27.29 -13.52
CA PRO A 532 25.28 26.04 -13.27
C PRO A 532 26.02 25.51 -14.52
N ARG A 533 27.32 25.24 -14.35
CA ARG A 533 28.15 24.41 -15.27
C ARG A 533 27.72 22.94 -15.20
N VAL A 534 27.39 22.35 -16.35
CA VAL A 534 27.01 20.94 -16.52
C VAL A 534 28.24 20.10 -16.87
N PHE A 535 28.51 19.04 -16.09
CA PHE A 535 29.43 17.96 -16.46
C PHE A 535 28.66 16.85 -17.21
N ARG A 536 29.12 16.49 -18.42
CA ARG A 536 28.62 15.36 -19.22
C ARG A 536 29.34 14.07 -18.82
N TYR A 537 28.58 12.97 -18.67
CA TYR A 537 29.10 11.60 -18.71
C TYR A 537 28.53 10.91 -19.97
N GLU A 538 29.40 10.41 -20.82
CA GLU A 538 29.03 9.62 -22.01
C GLU A 538 28.73 8.18 -21.62
N GLN A 539 27.57 7.65 -22.02
CA GLN A 539 27.21 6.24 -21.88
C GLN A 539 26.99 5.60 -23.26
N ARG A 540 27.59 4.41 -23.42
CA ARG A 540 27.59 3.57 -24.63
C ARG A 540 26.17 3.16 -25.04
N SER A 541 25.97 3.09 -26.36
CA SER A 541 24.73 2.83 -27.09
C SER A 541 23.92 1.64 -26.58
N ASN A 542 22.66 1.90 -26.20
CA ASN A 542 21.63 0.95 -25.79
C ASN A 542 20.60 0.78 -26.93
N PRO A 543 20.10 -0.43 -27.24
CA PRO A 543 19.05 -0.66 -28.26
C PRO A 543 17.74 0.14 -28.09
N THR A 544 17.51 0.78 -26.94
CA THR A 544 16.39 1.72 -26.72
C THR A 544 16.59 3.09 -27.42
N ASP A 545 17.76 3.36 -28.01
CA ASP A 545 18.03 4.62 -28.72
C ASP A 545 17.20 4.80 -30.01
N GLN A 546 16.59 3.75 -30.56
CA GLN A 546 15.70 3.89 -31.73
C GLN A 546 14.41 4.65 -31.40
N TRP A 547 13.94 4.61 -30.14
CA TRP A 547 12.79 5.41 -29.69
C TRP A 547 13.15 6.88 -29.47
N ARG A 548 14.44 7.20 -29.24
CA ARG A 548 14.93 8.57 -28.97
C ARG A 548 15.22 9.39 -30.23
N ARG A 549 15.53 8.75 -31.36
CA ARG A 549 16.05 9.47 -32.55
C ARG A 549 14.99 10.09 -33.46
N ARG A 550 13.69 9.78 -33.33
CA ARG A 550 12.65 10.37 -34.20
C ARG A 550 12.09 11.72 -33.72
N ASN A 551 12.28 12.11 -32.46
CA ASN A 551 11.58 13.28 -31.88
C ASN A 551 12.45 14.53 -31.68
N VAL A 552 13.68 14.59 -32.20
CA VAL A 552 14.62 15.70 -31.92
C VAL A 552 14.76 16.70 -33.08
N LEU A 553 14.16 16.47 -34.26
CA LEU A 553 14.30 17.37 -35.40
C LEU A 553 12.94 17.71 -36.03
N GLY A 554 12.27 18.70 -35.46
CA GLY A 554 10.99 19.19 -35.96
C GLY A 554 10.37 20.30 -35.11
N THR A 555 11.14 21.35 -34.80
CA THR A 555 10.60 22.54 -34.15
C THR A 555 9.71 23.32 -35.14
N ARG A 556 8.39 23.11 -35.09
CA ARG A 556 7.43 24.08 -35.66
C ARG A 556 7.46 25.33 -34.78
N LYS A 557 7.95 26.43 -35.36
CA LYS A 557 8.37 27.67 -34.70
C LYS A 557 7.24 28.60 -34.20
N ASP A 558 5.96 28.17 -34.20
CA ASP A 558 4.82 29.10 -34.05
C ASP A 558 3.81 28.82 -32.92
N GLU A 559 4.04 27.83 -32.03
CA GLU A 559 3.07 27.50 -30.98
C GLU A 559 3.33 28.17 -29.61
N SER A 560 4.29 29.11 -29.51
CA SER A 560 4.82 29.60 -28.23
C SER A 560 4.19 30.89 -27.66
N LYS A 561 2.91 31.19 -27.95
CA LYS A 561 2.20 32.29 -27.27
C LYS A 561 0.83 31.83 -26.79
N LEU A 562 0.66 31.85 -25.47
CA LEU A 562 -0.56 31.54 -24.76
C LEU A 562 -1.18 32.87 -24.29
N ASP A 563 -2.42 33.13 -24.70
CA ASP A 563 -3.18 34.28 -24.21
C ASP A 563 -3.76 33.95 -22.83
N ILE A 564 -3.44 34.80 -21.87
CA ILE A 564 -3.96 34.71 -20.51
C ILE A 564 -5.00 35.82 -20.37
N ARG A 565 -6.26 35.44 -20.15
CA ARG A 565 -7.32 36.39 -19.80
C ARG A 565 -7.77 36.16 -18.37
N ILE A 566 -8.10 37.26 -17.71
CA ILE A 566 -8.64 37.24 -16.36
C ILE A 566 -10.16 37.36 -16.47
N ARG A 567 -10.87 36.31 -16.06
CA ARG A 567 -12.34 36.32 -15.87
C ARG A 567 -12.63 35.93 -14.42
N ASN A 568 -13.50 36.68 -13.75
CA ASN A 568 -13.86 36.48 -12.34
C ASN A 568 -12.67 36.29 -11.39
N GLY A 569 -11.58 37.05 -11.59
CA GLY A 569 -10.43 37.07 -10.68
C GLY A 569 -9.51 35.84 -10.73
N LYS A 570 -9.68 34.93 -11.69
CA LYS A 570 -8.72 33.84 -11.96
C LYS A 570 -8.02 34.08 -13.30
N ALA A 571 -6.71 33.83 -13.33
CA ALA A 571 -5.95 33.75 -14.58
C ALA A 571 -6.33 32.43 -15.27
N GLU A 572 -7.16 32.50 -16.31
CA GLU A 572 -7.45 31.36 -17.16
C GLU A 572 -6.46 31.33 -18.33
N ILE A 573 -5.76 30.21 -18.43
CA ILE A 573 -4.97 29.84 -19.60
C ILE A 573 -5.99 29.50 -20.69
N ASP A 574 -6.22 30.43 -21.62
CA ASP A 574 -7.13 30.18 -22.73
C ASP A 574 -6.38 29.33 -23.77
N LEU A 575 -6.49 28.01 -23.61
CA LEU A 575 -6.01 27.06 -24.60
C LEU A 575 -6.70 27.39 -25.92
N LYS A 576 -5.92 27.71 -26.97
CA LYS A 576 -6.44 27.85 -28.34
C LYS A 576 -7.37 26.68 -28.65
N ASP A 577 -8.44 26.91 -29.40
CA ASP A 577 -9.48 25.90 -29.65
C ASP A 577 -8.91 24.59 -30.23
N SER A 578 -7.78 24.66 -30.94
CA SER A 578 -7.03 23.49 -31.40
C SER A 578 -6.48 22.59 -30.27
N HIS A 579 -6.12 23.14 -29.11
CA HIS A 579 -5.65 22.38 -27.93
C HIS A 579 -6.81 21.89 -27.05
N LYS A 580 -7.91 22.66 -26.93
CA LYS A 580 -9.13 22.19 -26.26
C LYS A 580 -9.77 21.02 -27.01
N ALA A 581 -9.85 21.10 -28.34
CA ALA A 581 -10.35 20.01 -29.18
C ALA A 581 -9.46 18.75 -29.15
N ARG A 582 -8.18 18.87 -28.77
CA ARG A 582 -7.21 17.75 -28.65
C ARG A 582 -7.18 17.10 -27.27
N LEU A 583 -7.63 17.78 -26.22
CA LEU A 583 -7.68 17.25 -24.84
C LEU A 583 -9.08 16.81 -24.42
N LEU A 584 -10.11 17.12 -25.22
CA LEU A 584 -11.44 16.57 -25.03
C LEU A 584 -11.52 15.22 -25.75
N PRO A 585 -11.79 14.11 -25.04
CA PRO A 585 -12.30 12.92 -25.71
C PRO A 585 -13.65 13.29 -26.38
N PRO A 586 -14.05 12.65 -27.49
CA PRO A 586 -15.42 12.72 -28.02
C PRO A 586 -16.50 12.26 -26.99
N TYR A 587 -16.08 11.79 -25.82
CA TYR A 587 -16.88 11.07 -24.84
C TYR A 587 -16.84 11.70 -23.45
N GLN A 588 -16.98 13.02 -23.37
CA GLN A 588 -17.26 13.71 -22.10
C GLN A 588 -18.61 13.27 -21.48
N LYS A 589 -19.48 12.60 -22.25
CA LYS A 589 -20.67 11.89 -21.76
C LYS A 589 -20.36 10.59 -21.01
N PHE A 590 -19.21 9.94 -21.22
CA PHE A 590 -18.89 8.66 -20.56
C PHE A 590 -18.43 8.84 -19.11
N TYR A 591 -17.67 9.90 -18.81
CA TYR A 591 -17.22 10.20 -17.45
C TYR A 591 -18.32 10.79 -16.54
N GLN A 592 -19.40 11.33 -17.13
CA GLN A 592 -20.62 11.61 -16.37
C GLN A 592 -21.42 10.33 -16.03
N ASN A 593 -21.16 9.22 -16.75
CA ASN A 593 -21.91 7.99 -16.56
C ASN A 593 -21.32 7.04 -15.49
N GLU A 594 -20.06 7.16 -15.08
CA GLU A 594 -19.55 6.32 -13.96
C GLU A 594 -20.25 6.59 -12.61
N ARG A 595 -20.87 7.76 -12.41
CA ARG A 595 -21.77 8.01 -11.27
C ARG A 595 -23.25 7.72 -11.55
N ARG A 596 -23.61 7.35 -12.79
CA ARG A 596 -24.98 6.95 -13.19
C ARG A 596 -25.15 5.45 -13.38
N PHE A 597 -24.09 4.65 -13.42
CA PHE A 597 -24.25 3.20 -13.65
C PHE A 597 -24.70 2.40 -12.42
N ASP A 598 -24.86 3.04 -11.27
CA ASP A 598 -25.68 2.51 -10.16
C ASP A 598 -27.13 3.08 -10.15
N THR A 599 -27.51 3.98 -11.07
CA THR A 599 -28.80 4.71 -10.99
C THR A 599 -29.56 4.96 -12.30
N VAL A 600 -29.24 4.30 -13.42
CA VAL A 600 -30.11 4.34 -14.62
C VAL A 600 -30.38 2.93 -15.17
N GLY A 601 -31.40 2.28 -14.61
CA GLY A 601 -32.24 1.29 -15.31
C GLY A 601 -31.57 0.09 -15.99
N HIS A 602 -30.36 -0.33 -15.59
CA HIS A 602 -29.74 -1.53 -16.14
C HIS A 602 -30.11 -2.77 -15.33
N ARG A 603 -30.73 -3.72 -16.03
CA ARG A 603 -30.94 -5.09 -15.55
C ARG A 603 -29.60 -5.62 -15.03
N PRO A 604 -29.54 -6.33 -13.89
CA PRO A 604 -28.33 -7.04 -13.48
C PRO A 604 -27.84 -7.86 -14.69
N MET A 605 -26.54 -7.92 -14.96
CA MET A 605 -25.97 -8.68 -16.10
C MET A 605 -25.20 -9.88 -15.56
N ARG A 606 -25.53 -11.09 -16.05
CA ARG A 606 -24.88 -12.33 -15.60
C ARG A 606 -23.46 -12.47 -16.14
N SER A 607 -23.26 -12.10 -17.41
CA SER A 607 -21.93 -12.06 -18.04
C SER A 607 -21.85 -11.08 -19.20
N TYR A 608 -20.69 -10.41 -19.32
CA TYR A 608 -20.40 -9.45 -20.39
C TYR A 608 -18.89 -9.33 -20.64
N VAL A 609 -18.53 -8.92 -21.85
CA VAL A 609 -17.16 -8.59 -22.24
C VAL A 609 -16.98 -7.08 -22.23
N GLN A 610 -15.87 -6.59 -21.70
CA GLN A 610 -15.46 -5.19 -21.74
C GLN A 610 -14.17 -5.05 -22.57
N ILE A 611 -14.17 -4.16 -23.56
CA ILE A 611 -12.96 -3.82 -24.32
C ILE A 611 -12.08 -2.92 -23.44
N LEU A 612 -10.96 -3.45 -22.95
CA LEU A 612 -10.07 -2.75 -22.04
C LEU A 612 -9.13 -1.81 -22.77
N THR A 613 -8.55 -2.26 -23.89
CA THR A 613 -7.62 -1.49 -24.71
C THR A 613 -7.90 -1.70 -26.19
N THR A 614 -7.53 -0.70 -26.98
CA THR A 614 -7.41 -0.78 -28.45
C THR A 614 -5.98 -0.37 -28.81
N PRO A 615 -5.50 -0.64 -30.05
CA PRO A 615 -4.15 -0.25 -30.47
C PRO A 615 -3.96 1.28 -30.44
N THR A 616 -3.18 1.76 -29.48
CA THR A 616 -2.94 3.19 -29.20
C THR A 616 -1.50 3.41 -28.75
N ALA A 617 -1.13 4.66 -28.46
CA ALA A 617 0.27 5.05 -28.28
C ALA A 617 0.91 4.42 -27.03
N ASP A 618 0.10 4.10 -26.03
CA ASP A 618 0.48 3.57 -24.71
C ASP A 618 -0.21 2.23 -24.36
N SER A 619 -1.08 1.72 -25.23
CA SER A 619 -1.53 0.32 -25.24
C SER A 619 -1.50 -0.24 -26.66
N PRO A 620 -0.43 -0.93 -27.07
CA PRO A 620 -0.18 -1.25 -28.49
C PRO A 620 -1.06 -2.37 -29.08
N GLY A 621 -1.98 -2.95 -28.30
CA GLY A 621 -2.81 -4.08 -28.70
C GLY A 621 -4.17 -4.09 -27.99
N THR A 622 -5.04 -5.00 -28.42
CA THR A 622 -6.42 -5.12 -27.95
C THR A 622 -6.51 -6.12 -26.80
N THR A 623 -7.00 -5.68 -25.64
CA THR A 623 -7.27 -6.54 -24.49
C THR A 623 -8.75 -6.45 -24.14
N LEU A 624 -9.35 -7.59 -23.82
CA LEU A 624 -10.72 -7.74 -23.34
C LEU A 624 -10.70 -8.28 -21.92
N VAL A 625 -11.72 -7.91 -21.15
CA VAL A 625 -12.03 -8.55 -19.86
C VAL A 625 -13.41 -9.19 -19.98
N LEU A 626 -13.51 -10.48 -19.66
CA LEU A 626 -14.80 -11.18 -19.55
C LEU A 626 -15.21 -11.25 -18.07
N HIS A 627 -16.43 -10.80 -17.78
CA HIS A 627 -16.95 -10.58 -16.42
C HIS A 627 -18.00 -11.62 -16.03
N PHE A 628 -17.80 -12.26 -14.86
CA PHE A 628 -18.80 -13.09 -14.15
C PHE A 628 -18.79 -12.76 -12.65
N ASP A 629 -19.87 -12.93 -11.89
CA ASP A 629 -19.86 -12.53 -10.47
C ASP A 629 -18.72 -13.15 -9.62
N ASN A 630 -18.34 -14.38 -9.92
CA ASN A 630 -17.27 -15.13 -9.25
C ASN A 630 -15.87 -14.94 -9.86
N LYS A 631 -15.75 -14.61 -11.16
CA LYS A 631 -14.50 -14.78 -11.93
C LYS A 631 -14.29 -13.72 -13.01
N ARG A 632 -13.04 -13.50 -13.42
CA ARG A 632 -12.65 -12.61 -14.52
C ARG A 632 -11.64 -13.32 -15.42
N TYR A 633 -11.76 -13.12 -16.73
CA TYR A 633 -10.79 -13.63 -17.71
C TYR A 633 -10.17 -12.45 -18.46
N LEU A 634 -8.86 -12.46 -18.62
CA LEU A 634 -8.17 -11.52 -19.51
C LEU A 634 -7.93 -12.19 -20.86
N ILE A 635 -8.37 -11.57 -21.94
CA ILE A 635 -8.34 -12.19 -23.26
C ILE A 635 -7.80 -11.16 -24.26
N GLY A 636 -6.77 -11.50 -25.04
CA GLY A 636 -6.16 -10.60 -26.02
C GLY A 636 -4.67 -10.33 -25.75
N SER A 637 -4.18 -9.19 -26.22
CA SER A 637 -2.78 -8.77 -26.01
C SER A 637 -2.53 -8.44 -24.53
N LEU A 638 -1.48 -8.99 -23.92
CA LEU A 638 -0.99 -8.63 -22.58
C LEU A 638 0.32 -7.82 -22.66
N ALA A 639 0.24 -6.74 -23.44
CA ALA A 639 1.32 -5.79 -23.64
C ALA A 639 1.74 -5.07 -22.35
N GLU A 640 2.87 -4.37 -22.41
CA GLU A 640 3.27 -3.48 -21.32
C GLU A 640 2.16 -2.43 -21.07
N GLY A 641 1.76 -2.27 -19.80
CA GLY A 641 0.72 -1.32 -19.42
C GLY A 641 -0.68 -1.92 -19.27
N THR A 642 -0.93 -3.18 -19.63
CA THR A 642 -2.25 -3.82 -19.45
C THR A 642 -2.73 -3.76 -18.00
N GLN A 643 -1.84 -3.95 -17.02
CA GLN A 643 -2.19 -3.80 -15.59
C GLN A 643 -2.66 -2.38 -15.24
N ARG A 644 -2.06 -1.34 -15.85
CA ARG A 644 -2.47 0.06 -15.67
C ARG A 644 -3.80 0.31 -16.36
N ALA A 645 -4.04 -0.30 -17.53
CA ALA A 645 -5.31 -0.24 -18.21
C ALA A 645 -6.44 -0.86 -17.36
N CYS A 646 -6.19 -2.01 -16.72
CA CYS A 646 -7.14 -2.60 -15.77
C CYS A 646 -7.50 -1.63 -14.64
N VAL A 647 -6.51 -0.96 -14.06
CA VAL A 647 -6.75 0.05 -13.00
C VAL A 647 -7.50 1.26 -13.54
N GLN A 648 -7.12 1.78 -14.70
CA GLN A 648 -7.75 2.92 -15.37
C GLN A 648 -9.24 2.67 -15.65
N MET A 649 -9.60 1.43 -15.96
CA MET A 649 -10.97 1.01 -16.30
C MET A 649 -11.73 0.38 -15.13
N GLY A 650 -11.17 0.38 -13.92
CA GLY A 650 -11.82 -0.19 -12.72
C GLY A 650 -11.95 -1.72 -12.71
N ALA A 651 -11.22 -2.44 -13.57
CA ALA A 651 -11.25 -3.90 -13.63
C ALA A 651 -10.50 -4.52 -12.42
N ARG A 652 -11.24 -5.20 -11.54
CA ARG A 652 -10.68 -5.82 -10.32
C ARG A 652 -9.81 -7.05 -10.65
N LEU A 653 -8.49 -6.88 -10.56
CA LEU A 653 -7.49 -7.92 -10.85
C LEU A 653 -7.58 -9.16 -9.92
N LEU A 654 -8.07 -9.00 -8.69
CA LEU A 654 -8.21 -10.08 -7.69
C LEU A 654 -9.12 -11.25 -8.13
N LYS A 655 -9.92 -11.11 -9.18
CA LYS A 655 -10.79 -12.17 -9.71
C LYS A 655 -10.23 -12.83 -10.98
N VAL A 656 -9.06 -12.39 -11.45
CA VAL A 656 -8.39 -12.99 -12.60
C VAL A 656 -7.73 -14.31 -12.18
N SER A 657 -7.86 -15.33 -13.02
CA SER A 657 -7.30 -16.67 -12.82
C SER A 657 -6.80 -17.29 -14.13
N GLU A 658 -7.35 -16.87 -15.28
CA GLU A 658 -6.92 -17.33 -16.59
C GLU A 658 -6.71 -16.13 -17.53
N CYS A 659 -5.63 -16.24 -18.32
CA CYS A 659 -5.29 -15.31 -19.38
C CYS A 659 -5.19 -16.04 -20.72
N PHE A 660 -6.00 -15.62 -21.70
CA PHE A 660 -5.99 -16.14 -23.06
C PHE A 660 -5.32 -15.12 -23.98
N ILE A 661 -4.03 -15.32 -24.24
CA ILE A 661 -3.20 -14.37 -25.00
C ILE A 661 -3.34 -14.64 -26.49
N THR A 662 -3.69 -13.61 -27.26
CA THR A 662 -3.88 -13.68 -28.72
C THR A 662 -2.67 -13.17 -29.50
N GLY A 663 -2.68 -13.48 -30.80
CA GLY A 663 -1.66 -13.05 -31.75
C GLY A 663 -0.41 -13.90 -31.66
N ARG A 664 0.70 -13.38 -32.19
CA ARG A 664 2.01 -14.03 -32.10
C ARG A 664 2.60 -13.84 -30.71
N THR A 665 3.33 -14.83 -30.23
CA THR A 665 4.12 -14.73 -28.99
C THR A 665 5.36 -13.86 -29.23
N GLU A 666 5.15 -12.55 -29.19
CA GLU A 666 6.21 -11.54 -29.30
C GLU A 666 6.13 -10.54 -28.13
N TRP A 667 7.21 -9.80 -27.91
CA TRP A 667 7.30 -8.84 -26.79
C TRP A 667 6.16 -7.81 -26.80
N ARG A 668 5.69 -7.42 -27.98
CA ARG A 668 4.55 -6.51 -28.13
C ARG A 668 3.29 -7.03 -27.43
N ASN A 669 3.05 -8.35 -27.45
CA ASN A 669 1.84 -8.96 -26.92
C ASN A 669 2.02 -9.60 -25.54
N THR A 670 3.26 -9.86 -25.12
CA THR A 670 3.56 -10.59 -23.87
C THR A 670 4.45 -9.80 -22.90
N GLY A 671 4.96 -8.63 -23.29
CA GLY A 671 5.90 -7.85 -22.48
C GLY A 671 5.35 -7.39 -21.12
N GLY A 672 4.02 -7.31 -20.96
CA GLY A 672 3.36 -7.00 -19.70
C GLY A 672 3.15 -8.21 -18.78
N LEU A 673 3.40 -9.43 -19.25
CA LEU A 673 3.02 -10.67 -18.57
C LEU A 673 3.69 -10.86 -17.20
N ILE A 674 5.00 -10.61 -17.11
CA ILE A 674 5.73 -10.71 -15.84
C ILE A 674 5.21 -9.68 -14.82
N GLY A 675 4.94 -8.45 -15.27
CA GLY A 675 4.34 -7.41 -14.44
C GLY A 675 2.93 -7.79 -13.95
N MET A 676 2.14 -8.42 -14.81
CA MET A 676 0.81 -8.93 -14.47
C MET A 676 0.89 -10.03 -13.41
N ILE A 677 1.77 -11.02 -13.58
CA ILE A 677 1.99 -12.11 -12.60
C ILE A 677 2.36 -11.53 -11.22
N LEU A 678 3.29 -10.57 -11.19
CA LEU A 678 3.71 -9.90 -9.96
C LEU A 678 2.56 -9.12 -9.30
N THR A 679 1.79 -8.38 -10.09
CA THR A 679 0.66 -7.60 -9.60
C THR A 679 -0.41 -8.51 -9.00
N LEU A 680 -0.71 -9.65 -9.65
CA LEU A 680 -1.66 -10.64 -9.14
C LEU A 680 -1.13 -11.32 -7.87
N ALA A 681 0.16 -11.62 -7.78
CA ALA A 681 0.80 -12.18 -6.58
C ALA A 681 0.72 -11.22 -5.39
N ASP A 682 0.96 -9.93 -5.63
CA ASP A 682 0.85 -8.88 -4.61
C ASP A 682 -0.59 -8.66 -4.16
N ALA A 683 -1.53 -8.64 -5.10
CA ALA A 683 -2.95 -8.50 -4.80
C ALA A 683 -3.46 -9.69 -3.97
N ALA A 684 -3.15 -10.93 -4.38
CA ALA A 684 -3.53 -12.14 -3.65
C ALA A 684 -2.96 -12.14 -2.23
N SER A 685 -1.68 -11.76 -2.06
CA SER A 685 -1.04 -11.69 -0.74
C SER A 685 -1.66 -10.63 0.17
N SER A 686 -1.99 -9.45 -0.38
CA SER A 686 -2.57 -8.34 0.37
C SER A 686 -4.03 -8.60 0.77
N SER A 687 -4.72 -9.47 0.03
CA SER A 687 -6.10 -9.88 0.26
C SER A 687 -6.24 -11.26 0.92
N ALA A 688 -5.16 -11.82 1.47
CA ALA A 688 -5.18 -13.16 2.10
C ALA A 688 -6.23 -13.28 3.22
N ALA A 689 -6.44 -12.22 4.01
CA ALA A 689 -7.49 -12.17 5.03
C ALA A 689 -8.91 -12.18 4.42
N ALA A 690 -9.14 -11.41 3.36
CA ALA A 690 -10.43 -11.39 2.65
C ALA A 690 -10.69 -12.71 1.90
N SER A 691 -9.63 -13.35 1.40
CA SER A 691 -9.72 -14.65 0.72
C SER A 691 -10.00 -15.79 1.70
N ALA A 692 -9.51 -15.70 2.94
CA ALA A 692 -9.87 -16.65 4.01
C ALA A 692 -11.35 -16.54 4.40
N ASP A 693 -11.90 -15.32 4.44
CA ASP A 693 -13.34 -15.10 4.68
C ASP A 693 -14.20 -15.60 3.51
N ASP A 694 -13.78 -15.38 2.26
CA ASP A 694 -14.48 -15.91 1.08
C ASP A 694 -14.41 -17.43 1.00
N ALA A 695 -13.27 -18.04 1.36
CA ALA A 695 -13.14 -19.50 1.48
C ALA A 695 -14.12 -20.06 2.53
N LYS A 696 -14.22 -19.40 3.69
CA LYS A 696 -15.16 -19.79 4.73
C LYS A 696 -16.61 -19.69 4.26
N LYS A 697 -16.98 -18.61 3.55
CA LYS A 697 -18.33 -18.46 2.96
C LYS A 697 -18.62 -19.53 1.91
N ARG A 698 -17.65 -19.88 1.06
CA ARG A 698 -17.79 -20.96 0.06
C ARG A 698 -17.96 -22.32 0.73
N ALA A 699 -17.18 -22.61 1.77
CA ALA A 699 -17.30 -23.83 2.55
C ALA A 699 -18.68 -23.93 3.23
N GLN A 700 -19.17 -22.83 3.81
CA GLN A 700 -20.52 -22.73 4.39
C GLN A 700 -21.63 -22.92 3.34
N ALA A 701 -21.50 -22.31 2.16
CA ALA A 701 -22.45 -22.49 1.06
C ALA A 701 -22.44 -23.94 0.53
N LYS A 702 -21.25 -24.56 0.38
CA LYS A 702 -21.08 -25.97 -0.03
C LYS A 702 -21.65 -26.92 1.03
N GLY A 703 -21.40 -26.65 2.31
CA GLY A 703 -21.98 -27.40 3.42
C GLY A 703 -23.50 -27.33 3.46
N LYS A 704 -24.08 -26.15 3.20
CA LYS A 704 -25.54 -25.96 3.07
C LYS A 704 -26.12 -26.70 1.88
N ARG A 705 -25.43 -26.73 0.73
CA ARG A 705 -25.85 -27.49 -0.46
C ARG A 705 -25.79 -29.00 -0.25
N LEU A 706 -24.79 -29.49 0.48
CA LEU A 706 -24.59 -30.91 0.77
C LEU A 706 -25.38 -31.41 1.99
N GLY A 707 -26.14 -30.54 2.67
CA GLY A 707 -26.92 -30.91 3.85
C GLY A 707 -26.08 -31.23 5.09
N VAL A 708 -24.79 -30.88 5.09
CA VAL A 708 -23.83 -31.22 6.16
C VAL A 708 -23.52 -30.06 7.09
N SER A 709 -24.26 -28.94 7.00
CA SER A 709 -24.07 -27.75 7.84
C SER A 709 -24.09 -28.01 9.35
N HIS A 710 -24.76 -29.08 9.79
CA HIS A 710 -24.87 -29.48 11.19
C HIS A 710 -23.74 -30.43 11.64
N ASP A 711 -23.00 -31.00 10.69
CA ASP A 711 -21.88 -31.92 10.93
C ASP A 711 -20.57 -31.12 11.01
N LYS A 712 -20.09 -30.93 12.24
CA LYS A 712 -18.90 -30.12 12.52
C LYS A 712 -17.63 -30.66 11.87
N GLU A 713 -17.50 -31.97 11.70
CA GLU A 713 -16.30 -32.57 11.09
C GLU A 713 -16.29 -32.37 9.58
N LYS A 714 -17.43 -32.60 8.92
CA LYS A 714 -17.56 -32.36 7.48
C LYS A 714 -17.45 -30.88 7.15
N MET A 715 -18.01 -30.00 7.97
CA MET A 715 -17.84 -28.55 7.82
C MET A 715 -16.39 -28.11 7.98
N LYS A 716 -15.66 -28.68 8.94
CA LYS A 716 -14.23 -28.41 9.12
C LYS A 716 -13.42 -28.92 7.93
N ALA A 717 -13.76 -30.08 7.36
CA ALA A 717 -13.11 -30.60 6.16
C ALA A 717 -13.35 -29.68 4.94
N LEU A 718 -14.57 -29.19 4.74
CA LEU A 718 -14.91 -28.24 3.68
C LEU A 718 -14.22 -26.88 3.87
N GLU A 719 -14.07 -26.41 5.11
CA GLU A 719 -13.32 -25.18 5.41
C GLU A 719 -11.82 -25.36 5.16
N GLU A 720 -11.23 -26.50 5.51
CA GLU A 720 -9.82 -26.81 5.22
C GLU A 720 -9.57 -27.03 3.72
N GLU A 721 -10.52 -27.64 2.99
CA GLU A 721 -10.51 -27.73 1.53
C GLU A 721 -10.52 -26.32 0.89
N ALA A 722 -11.45 -25.46 1.32
CA ALA A 722 -11.55 -24.08 0.80
C ALA A 722 -10.33 -23.22 1.14
N LYS A 723 -9.69 -23.43 2.30
CA LYS A 723 -8.41 -22.77 2.65
C LYS A 723 -7.27 -23.25 1.76
N LYS A 724 -7.21 -24.56 1.45
CA LYS A 724 -6.24 -25.11 0.49
C LYS A 724 -6.44 -24.54 -0.91
N ASP A 725 -7.68 -24.37 -1.36
CA ASP A 725 -7.98 -23.76 -2.66
C ASP A 725 -7.51 -22.31 -2.76
N VAL A 726 -7.61 -21.54 -1.68
CA VAL A 726 -7.08 -20.17 -1.61
C VAL A 726 -5.55 -20.14 -1.59
N ALA A 727 -4.94 -21.06 -0.85
CA ALA A 727 -3.48 -21.17 -0.77
C ALA A 727 -2.83 -21.65 -2.08
N ASN A 728 -3.55 -22.44 -2.88
CA ASN A 728 -3.08 -23.03 -4.14
C ASN A 728 -3.55 -22.27 -5.39
N ARG A 729 -3.95 -21.00 -5.25
CA ARG A 729 -4.44 -20.21 -6.39
C ARG A 729 -3.35 -20.09 -7.48
N LYS A 730 -3.59 -20.74 -8.62
CA LYS A 730 -2.73 -20.79 -9.80
C LYS A 730 -3.22 -19.79 -10.85
N LEU A 731 -2.30 -19.20 -11.61
CA LEU A 731 -2.62 -18.41 -12.80
C LEU A 731 -2.39 -19.27 -14.05
N THR A 732 -3.44 -19.52 -14.83
CA THR A 732 -3.35 -20.31 -16.06
C THR A 732 -3.19 -19.39 -17.27
N LEU A 733 -2.20 -19.67 -18.11
CA LEU A 733 -1.82 -18.86 -19.26
C LEU A 733 -1.95 -19.70 -20.53
N PHE A 734 -2.66 -19.18 -21.52
CA PHE A 734 -2.83 -19.80 -22.84
C PHE A 734 -2.24 -18.87 -23.90
N SER A 735 -1.33 -19.37 -24.75
CA SER A 735 -0.77 -18.61 -25.88
C SER A 735 -0.15 -19.55 -26.91
N GLY A 736 0.46 -18.98 -27.96
CA GLY A 736 1.17 -19.74 -28.98
C GLY A 736 2.56 -20.21 -28.52
N PRO A 737 3.34 -20.81 -29.43
CA PRO A 737 4.69 -21.28 -29.14
C PRO A 737 5.58 -20.18 -28.54
N ASN A 738 6.59 -20.56 -27.74
CA ASN A 738 7.55 -19.69 -27.05
C ASN A 738 7.04 -18.92 -25.81
N LEU A 739 5.85 -19.22 -25.29
CA LEU A 739 5.35 -18.57 -24.07
C LEU A 739 6.21 -18.95 -22.85
N ASN A 740 6.53 -20.23 -22.68
CA ASN A 740 7.45 -20.72 -21.66
C ASN A 740 8.83 -20.11 -21.83
N HIS A 741 9.30 -19.94 -23.08
CA HIS A 741 10.60 -19.32 -23.35
C HIS A 741 10.62 -17.87 -22.87
N THR A 742 9.57 -17.11 -23.19
CA THR A 742 9.36 -15.74 -22.72
C THR A 742 9.41 -15.65 -21.20
N LEU A 743 8.70 -16.53 -20.49
CA LEU A 743 8.73 -16.58 -19.02
C LEU A 743 10.12 -16.95 -18.47
N ALA A 744 10.79 -17.94 -19.07
CA ALA A 744 12.11 -18.40 -18.67
C ALA A 744 13.22 -17.34 -18.89
N THR A 745 12.99 -16.32 -19.73
CA THR A 745 13.93 -15.19 -19.85
C THR A 745 14.10 -14.46 -18.51
N ALA A 746 13.09 -14.48 -17.64
CA ALA A 746 13.13 -13.86 -16.33
C ALA A 746 13.82 -14.71 -15.25
N ARG A 747 14.39 -15.88 -15.57
CA ARG A 747 14.99 -16.83 -14.60
C ARG A 747 16.13 -16.27 -13.73
N ARG A 748 16.75 -15.17 -14.16
CA ARG A 748 17.80 -14.47 -13.39
C ARG A 748 17.23 -13.52 -12.34
N PHE A 749 15.92 -13.26 -12.36
CA PHE A 749 15.23 -12.46 -11.36
C PHE A 749 14.64 -13.37 -10.29
N VAL A 750 14.91 -13.03 -9.03
CA VAL A 750 14.33 -13.74 -7.88
C VAL A 750 13.00 -13.08 -7.53
N PHE A 751 11.91 -13.83 -7.67
CA PHE A 751 10.59 -13.33 -7.30
C PHE A 751 10.39 -13.45 -5.79
N ARG A 752 10.08 -12.33 -5.12
CA ARG A 752 9.88 -12.28 -3.65
C ARG A 752 8.62 -13.01 -3.19
N LYS A 753 7.66 -13.20 -4.09
CA LYS A 753 6.39 -13.87 -3.85
C LYS A 753 6.15 -14.85 -4.98
N GLY A 754 5.82 -16.09 -4.64
CA GLY A 754 5.44 -17.10 -5.62
C GLY A 754 3.99 -16.91 -6.03
N MET A 755 3.74 -16.96 -7.34
CA MET A 755 2.42 -17.22 -7.92
C MET A 755 2.59 -18.45 -8.79
N PRO A 756 2.01 -19.60 -8.44
CA PRO A 756 2.02 -20.76 -9.30
C PRO A 756 1.42 -20.41 -10.66
N VAL A 757 2.09 -20.80 -11.74
CA VAL A 757 1.60 -20.58 -13.11
C VAL A 757 1.41 -21.90 -13.82
N ASP A 758 0.35 -21.98 -14.60
CA ASP A 758 0.15 -23.02 -15.61
C ASP A 758 0.35 -22.41 -16.98
N VAL A 759 1.07 -23.09 -17.86
CA VAL A 759 1.36 -22.57 -19.20
C VAL A 759 0.95 -23.60 -20.23
N HIS A 760 0.00 -23.20 -21.08
CA HIS A 760 -0.54 -23.99 -22.18
C HIS A 760 -0.11 -23.32 -23.49
N GLU A 761 0.82 -23.96 -24.21
CA GLU A 761 1.25 -23.54 -25.55
C GLU A 761 0.42 -24.25 -26.61
N ILE A 762 -0.27 -23.48 -27.44
CA ILE A 762 -1.13 -23.93 -28.52
C ILE A 762 -0.27 -24.03 -29.78
N ASP A 763 0.04 -25.25 -30.21
CA ASP A 763 0.80 -25.56 -31.42
C ASP A 763 0.08 -26.67 -32.21
N GLU A 764 -0.38 -26.37 -33.42
CA GLU A 764 -1.08 -27.35 -34.28
C GLU A 764 -0.15 -28.47 -34.76
N SER A 765 1.18 -28.25 -34.75
CA SER A 765 2.17 -29.28 -35.11
C SER A 765 2.34 -30.35 -34.04
N LEU A 766 1.83 -30.14 -32.81
CA LEU A 766 1.90 -31.13 -31.74
C LEU A 766 0.79 -32.20 -31.83
N GLY A 767 -0.18 -32.04 -32.74
CA GLY A 767 -1.24 -33.01 -33.03
C GLY A 767 -2.26 -33.21 -31.90
N ARG A 768 -3.54 -33.37 -32.25
CA ARG A 768 -4.52 -33.96 -31.31
C ARG A 768 -4.32 -35.47 -31.26
N ARG A 769 -4.64 -36.11 -30.13
CA ARG A 769 -4.52 -37.58 -30.01
C ARG A 769 -5.51 -38.26 -30.96
N GLU A 770 -5.13 -39.36 -31.60
CA GLU A 770 -6.02 -40.13 -32.47
C GLU A 770 -7.29 -40.53 -31.71
N GLY A 771 -8.47 -40.15 -32.23
CA GLY A 771 -9.79 -40.45 -31.64
C GLY A 771 -10.48 -39.30 -30.89
N GLU A 772 -9.84 -38.13 -30.72
CA GLU A 772 -10.49 -36.95 -30.11
C GLU A 772 -11.42 -36.21 -31.09
N ASP A 773 -12.57 -35.72 -30.61
CA ASP A 773 -13.49 -34.88 -31.41
C ASP A 773 -12.76 -33.60 -31.86
N PRO A 774 -12.62 -33.34 -33.18
CA PRO A 774 -11.93 -32.17 -33.72
C PRO A 774 -12.59 -30.84 -33.32
N PHE A 775 -13.81 -30.86 -32.79
CA PHE A 775 -14.52 -29.67 -32.32
C PHE A 775 -14.78 -29.67 -30.80
N ALA A 776 -14.13 -30.55 -30.04
CA ALA A 776 -14.08 -30.41 -28.59
C ALA A 776 -13.40 -29.09 -28.18
N PRO A 777 -13.87 -28.42 -27.11
CA PRO A 777 -13.24 -27.21 -26.60
C PRO A 777 -11.83 -27.53 -26.10
N TYR A 778 -10.88 -26.64 -26.40
CA TYR A 778 -9.49 -26.73 -25.92
C TYR A 778 -9.41 -26.56 -24.40
N TRP A 779 -10.26 -25.69 -23.85
CA TRP A 779 -10.38 -25.47 -22.42
C TRP A 779 -11.85 -25.29 -22.03
N ALA A 780 -12.24 -25.80 -20.87
CA ALA A 780 -13.54 -25.51 -20.28
C ALA A 780 -13.44 -25.46 -18.75
N ASP A 781 -14.15 -24.52 -18.15
CA ASP A 781 -14.33 -24.44 -16.70
C ASP A 781 -15.83 -24.33 -16.36
N GLU A 782 -16.19 -23.91 -15.15
CA GLU A 782 -17.59 -23.80 -14.74
C GLU A 782 -18.38 -22.68 -15.44
N ASN A 783 -17.72 -21.69 -16.06
CA ASN A 783 -18.38 -20.55 -16.69
C ASN A 783 -18.26 -20.56 -18.23
N ILE A 784 -17.11 -20.98 -18.79
CA ILE A 784 -16.83 -20.88 -20.22
C ILE A 784 -16.28 -22.16 -20.85
N LYS A 785 -16.48 -22.28 -22.16
CA LYS A 785 -15.80 -23.18 -23.10
C LYS A 785 -15.01 -22.34 -24.09
N VAL A 786 -13.79 -22.76 -24.41
CA VAL A 786 -12.85 -22.02 -25.27
C VAL A 786 -12.33 -22.94 -26.36
N TRP A 787 -12.42 -22.48 -27.60
CA TRP A 787 -11.78 -23.10 -28.76
C TRP A 787 -10.64 -22.19 -29.21
N ALA A 788 -9.43 -22.74 -29.27
CA ALA A 788 -8.25 -22.04 -29.73
C ALA A 788 -8.00 -22.35 -31.21
N MET A 789 -7.69 -21.32 -31.99
CA MET A 789 -7.29 -21.42 -33.40
C MET A 789 -5.85 -20.96 -33.53
N SER A 790 -5.00 -21.84 -34.06
CA SER A 790 -3.62 -21.50 -34.43
C SER A 790 -3.59 -21.17 -35.91
N ILE A 791 -3.26 -19.92 -36.26
CA ILE A 791 -3.35 -19.44 -37.64
C ILE A 791 -1.93 -19.17 -38.12
N ALA A 792 -1.47 -19.94 -39.10
CA ALA A 792 -0.19 -19.72 -39.77
C ALA A 792 -0.35 -18.77 -40.97
N PRO A 793 0.68 -17.98 -41.31
CA PRO A 793 0.66 -17.14 -42.50
C PRO A 793 0.71 -18.00 -43.77
N SER A 794 -0.05 -17.60 -44.80
CA SER A 794 0.01 -18.20 -46.13
C SER A 794 1.36 -17.88 -46.80
N PRO A 795 1.98 -18.83 -47.52
CA PRO A 795 3.26 -18.60 -48.19
C PRO A 795 3.13 -17.49 -49.25
N ALA A 796 3.92 -16.42 -49.11
CA ALA A 796 4.02 -15.38 -50.13
C ALA A 796 4.74 -15.91 -51.39
N PRO A 797 4.40 -15.42 -52.60
CA PRO A 797 5.20 -15.68 -53.80
C PRO A 797 6.55 -14.94 -53.68
N SER A 798 7.62 -15.71 -53.47
CA SER A 798 9.05 -15.41 -53.66
C SER A 798 9.58 -14.00 -53.33
N ALA A 799 10.37 -13.90 -52.26
CA ALA A 799 11.52 -12.99 -52.20
C ALA A 799 12.70 -13.74 -51.55
N GLY A 800 13.68 -14.09 -52.38
CA GLY A 800 14.94 -14.80 -52.14
C GLY A 800 15.31 -15.20 -50.70
N GLU A 801 15.22 -16.50 -50.41
CA GLU A 801 15.98 -17.11 -49.31
C GLU A 801 17.47 -17.04 -49.66
N SER A 802 18.16 -16.03 -49.12
CA SER A 802 19.61 -16.02 -49.10
C SER A 802 20.10 -17.13 -48.15
N SER A 803 20.84 -18.09 -48.71
CA SER A 803 21.52 -19.14 -47.96
C SER A 803 22.47 -18.55 -46.92
N ALA A 804 22.05 -18.50 -45.66
CA ALA A 804 22.96 -18.30 -44.54
C ALA A 804 23.47 -19.67 -44.09
N THR A 805 24.69 -19.97 -44.52
CA THR A 805 25.55 -21.09 -44.14
C THR A 805 25.48 -21.42 -42.65
N LYS A 806 25.14 -22.67 -42.33
CA LYS A 806 25.35 -23.31 -41.02
C LYS A 806 26.83 -23.28 -40.66
N SER A 807 27.25 -22.42 -39.73
CA SER A 807 28.49 -22.63 -38.99
C SER A 807 28.17 -23.46 -37.74
N ALA A 808 28.55 -24.74 -37.77
CA ALA A 808 28.62 -25.58 -36.58
C ALA A 808 29.76 -25.06 -35.69
N GLY A 809 29.43 -24.14 -34.78
CA GLY A 809 30.33 -23.70 -33.72
C GLY A 809 30.45 -24.80 -32.68
N THR A 810 31.61 -25.43 -32.62
CA THR A 810 32.01 -26.43 -31.62
C THR A 810 31.90 -25.82 -30.22
N ILE A 811 30.93 -26.27 -29.42
CA ILE A 811 30.87 -25.89 -28.00
C ILE A 811 31.90 -26.73 -27.23
N SER A 812 32.83 -26.02 -26.59
CA SER A 812 33.87 -26.53 -25.70
C SER A 812 33.32 -27.45 -24.58
N PRO A 813 34.01 -28.54 -24.19
CA PRO A 813 33.49 -29.55 -23.25
C PRO A 813 33.50 -29.13 -21.76
N ARG A 814 33.58 -27.83 -21.43
CA ARG A 814 33.64 -27.38 -20.02
C ARG A 814 32.53 -26.37 -19.70
N LYS A 815 31.29 -26.83 -19.79
CA LYS A 815 30.13 -26.28 -19.08
C LYS A 815 29.30 -27.47 -18.63
N ARG A 816 29.00 -27.57 -17.33
CA ARG A 816 28.16 -28.63 -16.76
C ARG A 816 26.90 -28.76 -17.62
N SER A 817 26.73 -29.90 -18.29
CA SER A 817 25.56 -30.15 -19.11
C SER A 817 24.35 -30.26 -18.18
N ILE A 818 23.25 -29.68 -18.64
CA ILE A 818 21.97 -29.68 -17.94
C ILE A 818 21.46 -31.10 -17.68
N ASP A 819 22.01 -32.09 -18.40
CA ASP A 819 21.76 -33.52 -18.25
C ASP A 819 22.10 -34.06 -16.84
N GLU A 820 23.10 -33.50 -16.13
CA GLU A 820 23.43 -33.94 -14.75
C GLU A 820 22.36 -33.53 -13.71
N VAL A 821 21.51 -32.54 -14.03
CA VAL A 821 20.46 -32.06 -13.11
C VAL A 821 19.18 -32.88 -13.25
N TYR A 822 18.92 -33.49 -14.41
CA TYR A 822 17.65 -34.12 -14.74
C TYR A 822 17.62 -35.65 -14.63
N GLU A 823 18.69 -36.32 -14.21
CA GLU A 823 18.70 -37.77 -14.02
C GLU A 823 18.02 -38.28 -12.73
N ARG A 824 17.44 -37.41 -11.87
CA ARG A 824 17.02 -37.84 -10.52
C ARG A 824 15.56 -37.73 -10.10
N GLU A 825 14.64 -37.11 -10.85
CA GLU A 825 13.22 -37.19 -10.48
C GLU A 825 12.26 -37.28 -11.67
N PRO A 826 11.27 -38.19 -11.64
CA PRO A 826 10.21 -38.23 -12.64
C PRO A 826 9.29 -37.02 -12.48
N VAL A 827 9.08 -36.29 -13.57
CA VAL A 827 8.04 -35.25 -13.66
C VAL A 827 6.67 -35.94 -13.54
N PRO A 828 5.81 -35.57 -12.58
CA PRO A 828 4.46 -36.12 -12.51
C PRO A 828 3.61 -35.43 -13.59
N ASP A 829 3.58 -36.02 -14.78
CA ASP A 829 2.52 -35.74 -15.75
C ASP A 829 1.54 -36.91 -15.75
N GLY A 830 0.27 -36.59 -15.62
CA GLY A 830 -0.81 -37.57 -15.57
C GLY A 830 -0.87 -38.34 -16.88
N GLY A 831 -0.44 -39.60 -16.85
CA GLY A 831 -0.79 -40.61 -17.86
C GLY A 831 -0.04 -40.51 -19.20
N SER A 832 1.27 -40.75 -19.19
CA SER A 832 1.98 -41.59 -20.18
C SER A 832 3.48 -41.57 -19.91
N THR A 833 4.05 -42.73 -19.58
CA THR A 833 5.50 -42.94 -19.50
C THR A 833 6.10 -42.91 -20.91
N VAL A 834 6.49 -41.72 -21.38
CA VAL A 834 7.24 -41.58 -22.64
C VAL A 834 8.69 -42.00 -22.39
N THR A 835 9.12 -43.08 -23.04
CA THR A 835 10.51 -43.55 -23.03
C THR A 835 11.44 -42.50 -23.63
N ALA A 836 12.57 -42.20 -22.97
CA ALA A 836 13.51 -41.13 -23.35
C ALA A 836 14.13 -41.27 -24.76
N SER A 837 13.92 -42.39 -25.44
CA SER A 837 14.45 -42.70 -26.77
C SER A 837 13.59 -42.18 -27.94
N SER A 838 12.40 -41.60 -27.72
CA SER A 838 11.46 -41.18 -28.78
C SER A 838 11.24 -39.66 -28.92
N ILE A 839 11.94 -38.84 -28.13
CA ILE A 839 11.68 -37.39 -28.03
C ILE A 839 12.53 -36.60 -29.05
N SER A 840 11.88 -35.80 -29.91
CA SER A 840 12.58 -34.93 -30.87
C SER A 840 13.39 -33.82 -30.18
N PRO A 841 14.45 -33.26 -30.81
CA PRO A 841 15.20 -32.14 -30.23
C PRO A 841 14.33 -30.95 -29.82
N LYS A 842 13.32 -30.59 -30.63
CA LYS A 842 12.36 -29.50 -30.34
C LYS A 842 11.54 -29.78 -29.08
N GLN A 843 11.08 -31.02 -28.88
CA GLN A 843 10.32 -31.41 -27.69
C GLN A 843 11.22 -31.45 -26.43
N ARG A 844 12.48 -31.88 -26.57
CA ARG A 844 13.44 -31.84 -25.47
C ARG A 844 13.69 -30.41 -24.99
N ASP A 845 13.95 -29.49 -25.92
CA ASP A 845 14.17 -28.08 -25.61
C ASP A 845 12.94 -27.45 -24.92
N LEU A 846 11.73 -27.77 -25.39
CA LEU A 846 10.49 -27.32 -24.77
C LEU A 846 10.34 -27.84 -23.32
N LEU A 847 10.60 -29.13 -23.09
CA LEU A 847 10.56 -29.73 -21.75
C LEU A 847 11.58 -29.08 -20.81
N THR A 848 12.79 -28.80 -21.30
CA THR A 848 13.81 -28.07 -20.54
C THR A 848 13.30 -26.70 -20.11
N VAL A 849 12.77 -25.91 -21.06
CA VAL A 849 12.25 -24.56 -20.74
C VAL A 849 11.06 -24.62 -19.78
N LYS A 850 10.14 -25.58 -19.96
CA LYS A 850 9.00 -25.81 -19.06
C LYS A 850 9.45 -26.17 -17.64
N ALA A 851 10.50 -26.98 -17.50
CA ALA A 851 11.09 -27.29 -16.20
C ALA A 851 11.64 -26.02 -15.51
N VAL A 852 12.33 -25.15 -16.25
CA VAL A 852 12.82 -23.86 -15.71
C VAL A 852 11.67 -22.98 -15.24
N VAL A 853 10.59 -22.85 -16.03
CA VAL A 853 9.39 -22.08 -15.62
C VAL A 853 8.74 -22.68 -14.37
N SER A 854 8.65 -24.01 -14.28
CA SER A 854 8.14 -24.70 -13.10
C SER A 854 9.00 -24.42 -11.86
N GLU A 855 10.32 -24.48 -11.97
CA GLU A 855 11.24 -24.10 -10.90
C GLU A 855 11.12 -22.64 -10.49
N MET A 856 10.75 -21.76 -11.44
CA MET A 856 10.53 -20.35 -11.14
C MET A 856 9.22 -20.12 -10.37
N PHE A 857 8.10 -20.59 -10.90
CA PHE A 857 6.79 -20.15 -10.41
C PHE A 857 6.10 -21.18 -9.51
N ASN A 858 6.41 -22.46 -9.70
CA ASN A 858 5.77 -23.58 -8.99
C ASN A 858 6.69 -24.21 -7.93
N SER A 859 7.90 -23.68 -7.72
CA SER A 859 8.79 -24.19 -6.69
C SER A 859 8.31 -23.77 -5.29
N SER A 860 8.51 -24.66 -4.32
CA SER A 860 8.35 -24.36 -2.89
C SER A 860 9.55 -23.56 -2.33
N TRP A 861 10.47 -23.12 -3.21
CA TRP A 861 11.68 -22.44 -2.83
C TRP A 861 11.36 -21.10 -2.19
N ARG A 862 11.99 -20.81 -1.05
CA ARG A 862 11.92 -19.50 -0.39
C ARG A 862 13.34 -19.02 -0.11
N LEU A 863 13.53 -17.70 -0.27
CA LEU A 863 14.82 -17.03 -0.11
C LEU A 863 15.51 -17.33 1.24
N ASP A 864 14.73 -17.70 2.25
CA ASP A 864 15.17 -17.92 3.63
C ASP A 864 15.14 -19.39 4.09
N THR A 865 14.90 -20.36 3.20
CA THR A 865 14.95 -21.78 3.59
C THR A 865 16.39 -22.29 3.63
N LEU A 866 16.83 -22.73 4.81
CA LEU A 866 18.12 -23.40 5.01
C LEU A 866 17.93 -24.91 4.90
N TYR A 867 18.82 -25.59 4.18
CA TYR A 867 18.79 -27.04 3.99
C TYR A 867 19.90 -27.70 4.79
N GLU A 868 19.56 -28.79 5.48
CA GLU A 868 20.55 -29.67 6.09
C GLU A 868 21.37 -30.36 4.99
N THR A 869 22.69 -30.32 5.14
CA THR A 869 23.65 -30.87 4.19
C THR A 869 24.89 -31.30 4.99
N PRO A 870 25.44 -32.50 4.77
CA PRO A 870 26.72 -32.87 5.38
C PRO A 870 27.80 -31.86 4.99
N LEU A 871 28.65 -31.45 5.93
CA LEU A 871 29.66 -30.42 5.67
C LEU A 871 30.56 -30.80 4.48
N SER A 872 30.93 -32.06 4.34
CA SER A 872 31.71 -32.57 3.19
C SER A 872 31.04 -32.38 1.82
N GLU A 873 29.72 -32.29 1.75
CA GLU A 873 28.95 -32.15 0.51
C GLU A 873 28.69 -30.69 0.12
N VAL A 874 29.09 -29.72 0.95
CA VAL A 874 28.86 -28.30 0.69
C VAL A 874 29.75 -27.78 -0.44
N LYS A 875 29.12 -27.30 -1.52
CA LYS A 875 29.81 -26.66 -2.66
C LYS A 875 30.03 -25.16 -2.40
N LEU A 876 31.29 -24.73 -2.32
CA LEU A 876 31.66 -23.31 -2.20
C LEU A 876 31.45 -22.55 -3.53
N PRO A 877 31.09 -21.26 -3.52
CA PRO A 877 30.96 -20.35 -2.38
C PRO A 877 29.53 -20.35 -1.78
N ALA A 878 29.31 -21.19 -0.77
CA ALA A 878 28.06 -21.24 -0.02
C ALA A 878 28.27 -20.69 1.39
N SER A 879 27.30 -19.92 1.88
CA SER A 879 27.24 -19.55 3.30
C SER A 879 26.76 -20.76 4.10
N ILE A 880 27.60 -21.20 5.04
CA ILE A 880 27.37 -22.36 5.89
C ILE A 880 26.92 -21.89 7.27
N PHE A 881 25.88 -22.53 7.80
CA PHE A 881 25.34 -22.29 9.13
C PHE A 881 25.33 -23.59 9.92
N VAL A 882 25.30 -23.51 11.25
CA VAL A 882 25.15 -24.66 12.14
C VAL A 882 24.09 -24.33 13.19
N ARG A 883 23.31 -25.32 13.61
CA ARG A 883 22.39 -25.15 14.74
C ARG A 883 23.16 -25.42 16.03
N ASN A 884 23.28 -24.41 16.86
CA ASN A 884 23.90 -24.53 18.17
C ASN A 884 23.07 -25.48 19.05
N THR A 885 23.68 -26.53 19.58
CA THR A 885 23.01 -27.60 20.34
C THR A 885 22.49 -27.15 21.70
N GLU A 886 23.09 -26.12 22.30
CA GLU A 886 22.68 -25.58 23.60
C GLU A 886 21.60 -24.50 23.47
N THR A 887 21.74 -23.62 22.47
CA THR A 887 20.84 -22.45 22.31
C THR A 887 19.73 -22.67 21.29
N ASN A 888 19.80 -23.74 20.50
CA ASN A 888 18.95 -24.04 19.33
C ASN A 888 18.93 -22.94 18.25
N LYS A 889 19.82 -21.94 18.33
CA LYS A 889 19.95 -20.85 17.35
C LYS A 889 20.78 -21.28 16.15
N ILE A 890 20.50 -20.68 15.00
CA ILE A 890 21.26 -20.88 13.76
C ILE A 890 22.38 -19.83 13.74
N GLU A 891 23.62 -20.30 13.72
CA GLU A 891 24.82 -19.47 13.75
C GLU A 891 25.66 -19.76 12.50
N ARG A 892 26.52 -18.81 12.09
CA ARG A 892 27.38 -19.01 10.93
C ARG A 892 28.50 -19.99 11.29
N TYR A 893 28.72 -21.01 10.46
CA TYR A 893 29.82 -21.95 10.65
C TYR A 893 31.17 -21.23 10.45
N SER A 894 32.05 -21.34 11.44
CA SER A 894 33.36 -20.67 11.50
C SER A 894 34.54 -21.64 11.41
N GLY A 895 34.29 -22.95 11.27
CA GLY A 895 35.34 -23.97 11.20
C GLY A 895 35.96 -24.16 9.80
N PRO A 896 36.87 -25.13 9.65
CA PRO A 896 37.55 -25.42 8.38
C PRO A 896 36.55 -25.78 7.27
N LEU A 897 36.68 -25.13 6.12
CA LEU A 897 35.79 -25.35 4.99
C LEU A 897 36.19 -26.58 4.15
N PRO A 898 35.23 -27.26 3.50
CA PRO A 898 35.51 -28.36 2.58
C PRO A 898 36.44 -27.92 1.44
N GLY A 899 37.53 -28.66 1.21
CA GLY A 899 38.55 -28.31 0.20
C GLY A 899 39.51 -27.18 0.59
N GLY A 900 39.49 -26.72 1.85
CA GLY A 900 40.44 -25.74 2.39
C GLY A 900 41.81 -26.34 2.78
N LYS A 901 42.74 -25.48 3.22
CA LYS A 901 44.12 -25.87 3.64
C LYS A 901 44.18 -26.77 4.87
N HIS A 902 43.12 -26.79 5.69
CA HIS A 902 43.03 -27.61 6.88
C HIS A 902 41.90 -28.63 6.71
N PRO A 903 42.13 -29.91 7.04
CA PRO A 903 41.11 -30.94 6.93
C PRO A 903 39.93 -30.63 7.87
N VAL A 904 38.72 -30.96 7.41
CA VAL A 904 37.50 -30.78 8.19
C VAL A 904 37.48 -31.81 9.33
N PRO A 905 37.33 -31.40 10.61
CA PRO A 905 37.39 -32.32 11.76
C PRO A 905 36.28 -33.38 11.78
N ASP A 906 35.08 -33.02 11.31
CA ASP A 906 33.95 -33.92 11.15
C ASP A 906 33.30 -33.72 9.76
N PRO A 907 33.59 -34.59 8.78
CA PRO A 907 33.05 -34.51 7.43
C PRO A 907 31.53 -34.72 7.34
N ASN A 908 30.94 -35.40 8.34
CA ASN A 908 29.52 -35.76 8.36
C ASN A 908 28.68 -34.82 9.24
N MET A 909 29.30 -33.80 9.83
CA MET A 909 28.59 -32.80 10.62
C MET A 909 27.49 -32.14 9.77
N THR A 910 26.25 -32.23 10.25
CA THR A 910 25.10 -31.60 9.61
C THR A 910 25.22 -30.08 9.71
N VAL A 911 25.33 -29.43 8.55
CA VAL A 911 25.30 -27.98 8.43
C VAL A 911 24.10 -27.53 7.63
N LEU A 912 23.75 -26.27 7.78
CA LEU A 912 22.64 -25.61 7.14
C LEU A 912 23.16 -24.70 6.03
N VAL A 913 22.77 -24.91 4.78
CA VAL A 913 23.18 -24.08 3.64
C VAL A 913 21.99 -23.52 2.88
N ARG A 914 22.13 -22.32 2.32
CA ARG A 914 21.13 -21.77 1.39
C ARG A 914 21.34 -22.41 0.03
N LYS A 915 20.33 -23.10 -0.49
CA LYS A 915 20.33 -23.54 -1.89
C LYS A 915 19.91 -22.36 -2.77
N PRO A 916 20.67 -21.99 -3.81
CA PRO A 916 20.26 -20.94 -4.75
C PRO A 916 18.94 -21.31 -5.43
N TRP A 917 18.18 -20.30 -5.86
CA TRP A 917 16.95 -20.49 -6.62
C TRP A 917 17.25 -21.38 -7.83
N PRO A 918 16.61 -22.55 -7.98
CA PRO A 918 16.97 -23.54 -9.01
C PRO A 918 17.04 -22.95 -10.44
N GLY A 919 16.01 -22.22 -10.87
CA GLY A 919 16.00 -21.52 -12.16
C GLY A 919 17.12 -20.47 -12.36
N ALA A 920 17.69 -19.90 -11.29
CA ALA A 920 18.79 -18.92 -11.40
C ALA A 920 20.14 -19.60 -11.72
N LEU A 921 20.25 -20.92 -11.50
CA LEU A 921 21.41 -21.73 -11.87
C LEU A 921 21.50 -21.97 -13.39
N VAL A 922 20.40 -21.78 -14.12
CA VAL A 922 20.33 -22.01 -15.56
C VAL A 922 21.03 -20.86 -16.31
N GLU A 923 22.23 -21.14 -16.82
CA GLU A 923 23.04 -20.12 -17.49
C GLU A 923 22.45 -19.66 -18.82
N SER A 924 22.04 -20.62 -19.65
CA SER A 924 21.51 -20.42 -21.00
C SER A 924 20.23 -21.20 -21.21
N LEU A 925 19.30 -20.64 -21.98
CA LEU A 925 18.14 -21.36 -22.47
C LEU A 925 18.46 -21.96 -23.84
N PRO A 926 17.78 -23.04 -24.25
CA PRO A 926 17.78 -23.50 -25.63
C PRO A 926 17.43 -22.35 -26.60
N PRO A 927 18.03 -22.32 -27.80
CA PRO A 927 17.73 -21.32 -28.80
C PRO A 927 16.26 -21.45 -29.27
N ALA A 928 15.53 -20.35 -29.34
CA ALA A 928 14.18 -20.30 -29.88
C ALA A 928 14.15 -19.53 -31.21
N GLN A 929 13.22 -19.90 -32.08
CA GLN A 929 12.91 -19.16 -33.31
C GLN A 929 11.59 -18.38 -33.12
N PRO A 930 11.41 -17.23 -33.79
CA PRO A 930 10.14 -16.50 -33.73
C PRO A 930 8.95 -17.39 -34.11
N ALA A 931 7.90 -17.39 -33.29
CA ALA A 931 6.66 -18.09 -33.59
C ALA A 931 5.99 -17.44 -34.81
N LYS A 932 5.55 -18.25 -35.77
CA LYS A 932 4.88 -17.75 -36.99
C LYS A 932 3.37 -17.73 -36.78
N GLU A 933 2.85 -18.57 -35.92
CA GLU A 933 1.44 -18.77 -35.67
C GLU A 933 0.86 -17.63 -34.82
N ALA A 934 -0.31 -17.13 -35.21
CA ALA A 934 -1.11 -16.20 -34.43
C ALA A 934 -2.29 -16.94 -33.79
N ILE A 935 -2.45 -16.81 -32.47
CA ILE A 935 -3.53 -17.50 -31.75
C ILE A 935 -4.77 -16.62 -31.66
N SER A 936 -5.92 -17.21 -31.94
CA SER A 936 -7.25 -16.61 -31.80
C SER A 936 -8.17 -17.52 -31.00
N TYR A 937 -9.23 -16.97 -30.41
CA TYR A 937 -10.14 -17.76 -29.56
C TYR A 937 -11.61 -17.53 -29.88
N ILE A 938 -12.39 -18.60 -29.81
CA ILE A 938 -13.85 -18.56 -29.71
C ILE A 938 -14.20 -18.93 -28.27
N VAL A 939 -14.99 -18.10 -27.60
CA VAL A 939 -15.37 -18.27 -26.19
C VAL A 939 -16.89 -18.31 -26.10
N ARG A 940 -17.42 -19.36 -25.47
CA ARG A 940 -18.86 -19.48 -25.21
C ARG A 940 -19.13 -19.81 -23.76
N ASN A 941 -20.27 -19.34 -23.27
CA ASN A 941 -20.80 -19.82 -22.01
C ASN A 941 -21.46 -21.20 -22.18
N HIS A 942 -21.64 -21.91 -21.08
CA HIS A 942 -22.39 -23.17 -21.09
C HIS A 942 -23.85 -22.96 -21.43
N THR A 943 -24.50 -23.99 -21.98
CA THR A 943 -25.95 -24.02 -22.21
C THR A 943 -26.69 -23.70 -20.92
N GLN A 944 -27.61 -22.75 -21.00
CA GLN A 944 -28.44 -22.34 -19.88
C GLN A 944 -29.68 -23.20 -19.80
N ARG A 945 -29.96 -23.72 -18.61
CA ARG A 945 -31.25 -24.31 -18.30
C ARG A 945 -32.35 -23.25 -18.42
N GLY A 946 -33.53 -23.65 -18.88
CA GLY A 946 -34.64 -22.71 -19.05
C GLY A 946 -35.16 -22.12 -17.74
N LYS A 947 -36.02 -21.11 -17.84
CA LYS A 947 -36.59 -20.42 -16.67
C LYS A 947 -37.43 -21.40 -15.85
N PHE A 948 -37.24 -21.40 -14.53
CA PHE A 948 -38.08 -22.18 -13.61
C PHE A 948 -39.53 -21.69 -13.67
N GLN A 949 -40.48 -22.62 -13.74
CA GLN A 949 -41.91 -22.38 -13.88
C GLN A 949 -42.62 -22.70 -12.56
N PRO A 950 -42.82 -21.70 -11.67
CA PRO A 950 -43.40 -21.94 -10.35
C PRO A 950 -44.78 -22.58 -10.40
N GLU A 951 -45.58 -22.24 -11.41
CA GLU A 951 -46.95 -22.77 -11.55
C GLU A 951 -46.96 -24.27 -11.90
N GLN A 952 -46.03 -24.74 -12.73
CA GLN A 952 -45.87 -26.17 -13.00
C GLN A 952 -45.37 -26.93 -11.77
N ALA A 953 -44.41 -26.37 -11.04
CA ALA A 953 -43.90 -26.98 -9.80
C ALA A 953 -44.99 -27.09 -8.71
N LYS A 954 -45.88 -26.08 -8.61
CA LYS A 954 -47.06 -26.14 -7.72
C LYS A 954 -48.08 -27.18 -8.19
N ALA A 955 -48.35 -27.26 -9.50
CA ALA A 955 -49.28 -28.24 -10.06
C ALA A 955 -48.82 -29.68 -9.83
N LEU A 956 -47.51 -29.92 -9.83
CA LEU A 956 -46.88 -31.21 -9.52
C LEU A 956 -46.69 -31.47 -8.01
N LYS A 957 -47.29 -30.63 -7.15
CA LYS A 957 -47.21 -30.71 -5.67
C LYS A 957 -45.78 -30.79 -5.14
N VAL A 958 -44.86 -30.03 -5.75
CA VAL A 958 -43.49 -29.93 -5.24
C VAL A 958 -43.43 -28.86 -4.16
N GLU A 959 -42.99 -29.26 -2.96
CA GLU A 959 -42.80 -28.36 -1.82
C GLU A 959 -41.92 -27.15 -2.19
N LYS A 960 -42.45 -25.94 -1.94
CA LYS A 960 -41.76 -24.68 -2.21
C LYS A 960 -40.57 -24.50 -1.27
N GLY A 961 -39.38 -24.25 -1.83
CA GLY A 961 -38.18 -23.98 -1.06
C GLY A 961 -36.98 -24.78 -1.56
N PHE A 962 -36.48 -25.70 -0.74
CA PHE A 962 -35.27 -26.47 -1.05
C PHE A 962 -35.45 -27.37 -2.28
N LYS A 963 -36.60 -28.05 -2.42
CA LYS A 963 -36.89 -28.90 -3.60
C LYS A 963 -36.96 -28.11 -4.91
N TRP A 964 -37.51 -26.89 -4.89
CA TRP A 964 -37.50 -25.99 -6.05
C TRP A 964 -36.07 -25.57 -6.43
N ALA A 965 -35.22 -25.31 -5.44
CA ALA A 965 -33.81 -24.99 -5.68
C ALA A 965 -33.03 -26.19 -6.24
N GLN A 966 -33.35 -27.42 -5.82
CA GLN A 966 -32.78 -28.64 -6.37
C GLN A 966 -33.21 -28.89 -7.82
N LEU A 967 -34.49 -28.75 -8.14
CA LEU A 967 -34.99 -28.83 -9.52
C LEU A 967 -34.38 -27.75 -10.41
N SER A 968 -34.29 -26.50 -9.91
CA SER A 968 -33.62 -25.40 -10.62
C SER A 968 -32.12 -25.67 -10.86
N ALA A 969 -31.48 -26.41 -9.95
CA ALA A 969 -30.09 -26.83 -10.08
C ALA A 969 -29.91 -28.07 -10.97
N GLY A 970 -30.99 -28.70 -11.41
CA GLY A 970 -30.96 -29.86 -12.30
C GLY A 970 -31.02 -31.22 -11.63
N ASN A 971 -31.40 -31.29 -10.36
CA ASN A 971 -31.56 -32.54 -9.64
C ASN A 971 -33.03 -32.96 -9.63
N ASN A 972 -33.28 -34.25 -9.69
CA ASN A 972 -34.63 -34.81 -9.51
C ASN A 972 -35.02 -34.71 -8.03
N VAL A 973 -36.32 -34.52 -7.76
CA VAL A 973 -36.87 -34.48 -6.40
C VAL A 973 -38.16 -35.27 -6.33
N GLU A 974 -38.52 -35.80 -5.17
CA GLU A 974 -39.82 -36.42 -4.96
C GLU A 974 -40.86 -35.36 -4.54
N ASN A 975 -42.07 -35.42 -5.13
CA ASN A 975 -43.21 -34.61 -4.68
C ASN A 975 -43.83 -35.17 -3.39
N GLU A 976 -44.91 -34.55 -2.90
CA GLU A 976 -45.61 -34.98 -1.68
C GLU A 976 -46.26 -36.37 -1.80
N ASP A 977 -46.54 -36.84 -3.01
CA ASP A 977 -47.15 -38.14 -3.29
C ASP A 977 -46.10 -39.25 -3.52
N GLY A 978 -44.80 -38.94 -3.42
CA GLY A 978 -43.69 -39.88 -3.62
C GLY A 978 -43.28 -40.08 -5.10
N GLU A 979 -43.78 -39.24 -6.01
CA GLU A 979 -43.44 -39.31 -7.44
C GLU A 979 -42.15 -38.54 -7.73
N THR A 980 -41.28 -39.09 -8.57
CA THR A 980 -40.04 -38.43 -8.99
C THR A 980 -40.31 -37.36 -10.04
N ILE A 981 -40.10 -36.11 -9.67
CA ILE A 981 -40.18 -34.94 -10.56
C ILE A 981 -38.79 -34.62 -11.11
N THR A 982 -38.69 -34.55 -12.44
CA THR A 982 -37.45 -34.17 -13.12
C THR A 982 -37.42 -32.68 -13.43
N PRO A 983 -36.23 -32.05 -13.57
CA PRO A 983 -36.10 -30.64 -13.92
C PRO A 983 -36.86 -30.24 -15.19
N ASP A 984 -36.92 -31.12 -16.19
CA ASP A 984 -37.58 -30.84 -17.48
C ASP A 984 -39.10 -30.65 -17.35
N MET A 985 -39.71 -31.14 -16.27
CA MET A 985 -41.15 -30.98 -15.99
C MET A 985 -41.51 -29.59 -15.45
N VAL A 986 -40.51 -28.80 -15.01
CA VAL A 986 -40.71 -27.50 -14.35
C VAL A 986 -39.79 -26.39 -14.86
N LEU A 987 -38.87 -26.70 -15.79
CA LEU A 987 -37.99 -25.74 -16.44
C LEU A 987 -38.49 -25.49 -17.87
N GLY A 988 -38.41 -24.26 -18.35
CA GLY A 988 -38.60 -23.96 -19.77
C GLY A 988 -37.50 -24.57 -20.65
N GLU A 989 -37.61 -24.37 -21.97
CA GLU A 989 -36.58 -24.80 -22.91
C GLU A 989 -35.21 -24.21 -22.58
N SER A 990 -34.17 -25.04 -22.69
CA SER A 990 -32.79 -24.61 -22.50
C SER A 990 -32.36 -23.69 -23.63
N LYS A 991 -31.56 -22.66 -23.29
CA LYS A 991 -31.02 -21.71 -24.26
C LYS A 991 -29.53 -21.93 -24.41
N GLU A 992 -29.03 -21.85 -25.64
CA GLU A 992 -27.60 -21.84 -25.89
C GLU A 992 -26.92 -20.68 -25.16
N GLY A 993 -25.77 -20.94 -24.55
CA GLY A 993 -24.98 -19.91 -23.88
C GLY A 993 -24.44 -18.88 -24.87
N GLY A 994 -24.49 -17.61 -24.49
CA GLY A 994 -23.92 -16.52 -25.29
C GLY A 994 -22.41 -16.66 -25.43
N GLY A 995 -21.87 -16.24 -26.57
CA GLY A 995 -20.44 -16.30 -26.84
C GLY A 995 -19.94 -15.20 -27.76
N PHE A 996 -18.62 -15.10 -27.85
CA PHE A 996 -17.93 -14.17 -28.76
C PHE A 996 -16.62 -14.80 -29.25
N ALA A 997 -16.09 -14.30 -30.36
CA ALA A 997 -14.75 -14.61 -30.82
C ALA A 997 -13.83 -13.39 -30.72
N ILE A 998 -12.54 -13.62 -30.48
CA ILE A 998 -11.48 -12.62 -30.63
C ILE A 998 -10.44 -13.16 -31.61
N LEU A 999 -10.25 -12.42 -32.70
CA LEU A 999 -9.43 -12.83 -33.83
C LEU A 999 -8.28 -11.84 -34.00
N ASP A 1000 -7.06 -12.30 -33.74
CA ASP A 1000 -5.86 -11.49 -33.85
C ASP A 1000 -5.16 -11.80 -35.18
N VAL A 1001 -5.16 -10.81 -36.07
CA VAL A 1001 -4.73 -10.94 -37.46
C VAL A 1001 -3.59 -9.95 -37.71
N PRO A 1002 -2.33 -10.37 -37.56
CA PRO A 1002 -1.18 -9.47 -37.56
C PRO A 1002 -0.96 -8.72 -38.88
N ASP A 1003 -1.19 -9.39 -40.00
CA ASP A 1003 -1.03 -8.87 -41.36
C ASP A 1003 -1.86 -9.70 -42.36
N GLU A 1004 -1.89 -9.26 -43.62
CA GLU A 1004 -2.75 -9.85 -44.65
C GLU A 1004 -2.46 -11.33 -44.95
N SER A 1005 -1.26 -11.82 -44.66
CA SER A 1005 -0.89 -13.21 -44.95
C SER A 1005 -1.68 -14.23 -44.12
N TYR A 1006 -2.31 -13.80 -43.02
CA TYR A 1006 -3.10 -14.65 -42.14
C TYR A 1006 -4.57 -14.76 -42.54
N ILE A 1007 -5.05 -13.91 -43.45
CA ILE A 1007 -6.48 -13.80 -43.79
C ILE A 1007 -7.00 -15.11 -44.39
N ASP A 1008 -6.36 -15.65 -45.41
CA ASP A 1008 -6.86 -16.84 -46.11
C ASP A 1008 -6.92 -18.06 -45.18
N ALA A 1009 -5.89 -18.26 -44.36
CA ALA A 1009 -5.83 -19.34 -43.39
C ALA A 1009 -6.93 -19.21 -42.31
N LEU A 1010 -7.22 -17.98 -41.87
CA LEU A 1010 -8.28 -17.70 -40.91
C LEU A 1010 -9.67 -17.93 -41.51
N LEU A 1011 -9.93 -17.44 -42.72
CA LEU A 1011 -11.23 -17.58 -43.38
C LEU A 1011 -11.53 -19.04 -43.76
N ALA A 1012 -10.50 -19.84 -44.01
CA ALA A 1012 -10.61 -21.27 -44.31
C ALA A 1012 -10.85 -22.17 -43.09
N ARG A 1013 -10.88 -21.62 -41.87
CA ARG A 1013 -11.06 -22.40 -40.64
C ARG A 1013 -12.39 -23.16 -40.61
N PRO A 1014 -12.39 -24.47 -40.34
CA PRO A 1014 -13.62 -25.29 -40.32
C PRO A 1014 -14.59 -24.88 -39.19
N GLU A 1015 -14.08 -24.24 -38.14
CA GLU A 1015 -14.86 -23.77 -36.98
C GLU A 1015 -16.05 -22.89 -37.39
N TRP A 1016 -15.93 -22.09 -38.46
CA TRP A 1016 -17.00 -21.20 -38.94
C TRP A 1016 -18.27 -21.94 -39.36
N ARG A 1017 -18.13 -23.20 -39.78
CA ARG A 1017 -19.24 -24.00 -40.32
C ARG A 1017 -19.80 -25.00 -39.31
N GLU A 1018 -19.19 -25.10 -38.12
CA GLU A 1018 -19.55 -26.10 -37.12
C GLU A 1018 -20.53 -25.52 -36.08
N PRO A 1019 -21.80 -25.97 -36.04
CA PRO A 1019 -22.78 -25.48 -35.08
C PRO A 1019 -22.37 -25.71 -33.62
N LYS A 1020 -21.64 -26.79 -33.30
CA LYS A 1020 -21.13 -27.03 -31.94
C LYS A 1020 -20.21 -25.90 -31.44
N VAL A 1021 -19.52 -25.23 -32.36
CA VAL A 1021 -18.60 -24.12 -32.05
C VAL A 1021 -19.31 -22.77 -32.14
N MET A 1022 -20.10 -22.54 -33.20
CA MET A 1022 -20.63 -21.21 -33.52
C MET A 1022 -22.03 -20.91 -32.99
N ALA A 1023 -22.81 -21.90 -32.54
CA ALA A 1023 -24.14 -21.63 -31.98
C ALA A 1023 -24.06 -20.63 -30.81
N GLY A 1024 -24.90 -19.60 -30.77
CA GLY A 1024 -24.90 -18.61 -29.69
C GLY A 1024 -23.72 -17.62 -29.67
N VAL A 1025 -22.76 -17.71 -30.62
CA VAL A 1025 -21.73 -16.67 -30.80
C VAL A 1025 -22.38 -15.43 -31.40
N GLY A 1026 -22.51 -14.37 -30.61
CA GLY A 1026 -23.21 -13.14 -30.99
C GLY A 1026 -22.29 -12.03 -31.49
N ALA A 1027 -20.98 -12.11 -31.22
CA ALA A 1027 -20.03 -11.07 -31.61
C ALA A 1027 -18.64 -11.62 -32.00
N ILE A 1028 -17.95 -10.89 -32.88
CA ILE A 1028 -16.54 -11.13 -33.25
C ILE A 1028 -15.76 -9.84 -33.07
N VAL A 1029 -14.74 -9.86 -32.22
CA VAL A 1029 -13.77 -8.78 -32.03
C VAL A 1029 -12.54 -9.06 -32.89
N TRP A 1030 -12.31 -8.22 -33.89
CA TRP A 1030 -11.17 -8.31 -34.80
C TRP A 1030 -10.04 -7.41 -34.31
N ALA A 1031 -8.97 -8.00 -33.78
CA ALA A 1031 -7.72 -7.31 -33.46
C ALA A 1031 -6.79 -7.36 -34.68
N CYS A 1032 -6.82 -6.32 -35.49
CA CYS A 1032 -6.16 -6.29 -36.79
C CYS A 1032 -4.88 -5.46 -36.76
N GLY A 1033 -3.84 -5.95 -37.43
CA GLY A 1033 -2.70 -5.12 -37.82
C GLY A 1033 -3.04 -4.13 -38.94
N PRO A 1034 -2.11 -3.22 -39.28
CA PRO A 1034 -2.32 -2.22 -40.32
C PRO A 1034 -2.70 -2.84 -41.68
N GLY A 1035 -3.69 -2.26 -42.36
CA GLY A 1035 -4.19 -2.67 -43.68
C GLY A 1035 -5.16 -3.85 -43.67
N VAL A 1036 -5.10 -4.72 -42.65
CA VAL A 1036 -5.91 -5.95 -42.60
C VAL A 1036 -7.40 -5.67 -42.57
N ALA A 1037 -7.83 -4.69 -41.76
CA ALA A 1037 -9.24 -4.37 -41.62
C ALA A 1037 -9.85 -3.75 -42.88
N THR A 1038 -9.00 -3.21 -43.77
CA THR A 1038 -9.42 -2.64 -45.06
C THR A 1038 -9.46 -3.66 -46.19
N ASN A 1039 -8.94 -4.87 -45.98
CA ASN A 1039 -8.86 -5.91 -47.00
C ASN A 1039 -10.25 -6.40 -47.42
N ASP A 1040 -10.49 -6.45 -48.74
CA ASP A 1040 -11.82 -6.77 -49.28
C ASP A 1040 -12.29 -8.18 -48.93
N ARG A 1041 -11.38 -9.16 -48.82
CA ARG A 1041 -11.73 -10.54 -48.44
C ARG A 1041 -12.29 -10.62 -47.02
N LEU A 1042 -11.64 -9.91 -46.09
CA LEU A 1042 -12.10 -9.85 -44.71
C LEU A 1042 -13.44 -9.10 -44.59
N ARG A 1043 -13.61 -8.01 -45.35
CA ARG A 1043 -14.87 -7.24 -45.40
C ARG A 1043 -16.01 -8.07 -46.01
N ALA A 1044 -15.74 -8.85 -47.05
CA ALA A 1044 -16.71 -9.77 -47.64
C ALA A 1044 -17.16 -10.82 -46.61
N PHE A 1045 -16.23 -11.38 -45.83
CA PHE A 1045 -16.57 -12.32 -44.75
C PHE A 1045 -17.48 -11.69 -43.69
N MET A 1046 -17.21 -10.45 -43.27
CA MET A 1046 -18.08 -9.72 -42.32
C MET A 1046 -19.47 -9.42 -42.89
N GLN A 1047 -19.60 -9.26 -44.20
CA GLN A 1047 -20.89 -9.07 -44.86
C GLN A 1047 -21.66 -10.39 -44.99
N GLU A 1048 -20.96 -11.48 -45.31
CA GLU A 1048 -21.55 -12.83 -45.37
C GLU A 1048 -22.10 -13.27 -44.00
N HIS A 1049 -21.42 -12.89 -42.92
CA HIS A 1049 -21.80 -13.22 -41.55
C HIS A 1049 -22.58 -12.07 -40.87
N SER A 1050 -23.46 -11.38 -41.61
CA SER A 1050 -24.17 -10.20 -41.10
C SER A 1050 -25.08 -10.43 -39.90
N GLY A 1051 -25.40 -11.68 -39.57
CA GLY A 1051 -26.13 -12.06 -38.37
C GLY A 1051 -25.33 -11.97 -37.06
N ILE A 1052 -24.02 -11.73 -37.14
CA ILE A 1052 -23.10 -11.61 -36.01
C ILE A 1052 -22.61 -10.16 -35.90
N GLU A 1053 -22.52 -9.61 -34.69
CA GLU A 1053 -21.95 -8.28 -34.49
C GLU A 1053 -20.43 -8.32 -34.70
N HIS A 1054 -19.90 -7.49 -35.61
CA HIS A 1054 -18.46 -7.40 -35.82
C HIS A 1054 -17.90 -6.10 -35.24
N ILE A 1055 -16.85 -6.22 -34.45
CA ILE A 1055 -16.19 -5.10 -33.77
C ILE A 1055 -14.72 -5.06 -34.17
N VAL A 1056 -14.30 -4.02 -34.87
CA VAL A 1056 -12.95 -3.89 -35.45
C VAL A 1056 -12.05 -3.02 -34.59
N SER A 1057 -11.00 -3.63 -34.05
CA SER A 1057 -9.91 -2.97 -33.34
C SER A 1057 -8.66 -2.96 -34.24
N SER A 1058 -8.49 -1.89 -35.01
CA SER A 1058 -7.40 -1.74 -35.99
C SER A 1058 -6.80 -0.34 -35.91
N PRO A 1059 -5.48 -0.15 -36.10
CA PRO A 1059 -4.89 1.15 -36.39
C PRO A 1059 -5.53 1.89 -37.57
N ASP A 1060 -6.19 1.18 -38.49
CA ASP A 1060 -6.86 1.75 -39.66
C ASP A 1060 -8.19 2.45 -39.32
N TYR A 1061 -8.80 2.13 -38.18
CA TYR A 1061 -10.14 2.62 -37.79
C TYR A 1061 -10.19 3.21 -36.38
N CYS A 1062 -9.32 2.75 -35.49
CA CYS A 1062 -9.16 3.25 -34.13
C CYS A 1062 -8.08 4.35 -34.12
N PRO A 1063 -8.34 5.52 -33.52
CA PRO A 1063 -7.33 6.58 -33.42
C PRO A 1063 -6.18 6.16 -32.49
N ASN A 1064 -4.96 6.57 -32.83
CA ASN A 1064 -3.76 6.38 -32.00
C ASN A 1064 -3.77 7.34 -30.80
N ASN A 1065 -4.79 7.29 -29.95
CA ASN A 1065 -4.96 8.20 -28.83
C ASN A 1065 -4.07 7.80 -27.63
N ILE A 1066 -4.24 8.49 -26.50
CA ILE A 1066 -3.68 8.10 -25.22
C ILE A 1066 -4.76 7.31 -24.46
N SER A 1067 -4.44 6.08 -24.06
CA SER A 1067 -5.35 5.17 -23.38
C SER A 1067 -5.13 5.09 -21.86
N LEU A 1068 -4.00 5.54 -21.34
CA LEU A 1068 -3.70 5.59 -19.91
C LEU A 1068 -3.77 7.03 -19.38
N ASP A 1069 -4.99 7.60 -19.37
CA ASP A 1069 -5.20 9.04 -19.12
C ASP A 1069 -4.58 9.52 -17.79
N SER A 1070 -4.63 8.70 -16.72
CA SER A 1070 -4.04 9.05 -15.43
C SER A 1070 -2.51 9.14 -15.49
N ALA A 1071 -1.86 8.17 -16.13
CA ALA A 1071 -0.41 8.12 -16.29
C ALA A 1071 0.10 9.19 -17.26
N ALA A 1072 -0.62 9.42 -18.36
CA ALA A 1072 -0.31 10.48 -19.30
C ALA A 1072 -0.50 11.86 -18.68
N ALA A 1073 -1.56 12.09 -17.91
CA ALA A 1073 -1.77 13.38 -17.23
C ALA A 1073 -0.66 13.67 -16.20
N ALA A 1074 -0.18 12.65 -15.47
CA ALA A 1074 0.98 12.78 -14.61
C ALA A 1074 2.26 13.10 -15.43
N THR A 1075 2.48 12.39 -16.54
CA THR A 1075 3.65 12.60 -17.42
C THR A 1075 3.65 13.98 -18.07
N VAL A 1076 2.49 14.49 -18.51
CA VAL A 1076 2.33 15.86 -19.04
C VAL A 1076 2.70 16.90 -17.98
N ARG A 1077 2.24 16.72 -16.73
CA ARG A 1077 2.59 17.64 -15.63
C ARG A 1077 4.08 17.57 -15.27
N LEU A 1078 4.67 16.38 -15.26
CA LEU A 1078 6.10 16.20 -15.02
C LEU A 1078 6.96 16.73 -16.18
N ARG A 1079 6.47 16.68 -17.42
CA ARG A 1079 7.12 17.28 -18.60
C ARG A 1079 7.26 18.80 -18.48
N GLN A 1080 6.35 19.47 -17.76
CA GLN A 1080 6.48 20.91 -17.49
C GLN A 1080 7.66 21.23 -16.57
N VAL A 1081 8.08 20.27 -15.74
CA VAL A 1081 9.22 20.39 -14.83
C VAL A 1081 10.51 19.94 -15.52
N ASP A 1082 10.47 18.80 -16.23
CA ASP A 1082 11.60 18.27 -16.98
C ASP A 1082 11.13 17.70 -18.34
N PRO A 1083 11.19 18.51 -19.40
CA PRO A 1083 10.73 18.10 -20.72
C PRO A 1083 11.53 16.95 -21.34
N TRP A 1084 12.75 16.72 -20.87
CA TRP A 1084 13.67 15.73 -21.41
C TRP A 1084 13.46 14.35 -20.82
N ARG A 1085 13.17 14.26 -19.51
CA ARG A 1085 12.89 12.99 -18.82
C ARG A 1085 11.44 12.51 -18.99
N TYR A 1086 10.49 13.43 -19.14
CA TYR A 1086 9.08 13.10 -19.22
C TYR A 1086 8.56 13.38 -20.63
N VAL A 1087 8.50 12.33 -21.46
CA VAL A 1087 8.01 12.40 -22.82
C VAL A 1087 6.62 11.79 -22.89
N VAL A 1088 5.67 12.58 -23.41
CA VAL A 1088 4.33 12.09 -23.72
C VAL A 1088 4.43 11.29 -25.01
N PRO A 1089 3.86 10.07 -25.09
CA PRO A 1089 3.84 9.30 -26.33
C PRO A 1089 3.27 10.11 -27.50
N ASP A 1090 3.83 9.88 -28.69
CA ASP A 1090 3.29 10.45 -29.92
C ASP A 1090 1.91 9.83 -30.20
N HIS A 1091 0.90 10.69 -30.31
CA HIS A 1091 -0.50 10.30 -30.37
C HIS A 1091 -1.28 11.17 -31.37
N GLN A 1092 -2.31 10.58 -31.96
CA GLN A 1092 -3.26 11.24 -32.85
C GLN A 1092 -4.68 10.80 -32.47
N ASN A 1093 -5.53 11.77 -32.13
CA ASN A 1093 -6.94 11.51 -31.79
C ASN A 1093 -7.82 11.25 -33.02
N THR A 1094 -7.25 11.36 -34.21
CA THR A 1094 -7.86 11.04 -35.49
C THR A 1094 -7.08 9.89 -36.12
N VAL A 1095 -7.75 9.11 -36.96
CA VAL A 1095 -7.10 8.09 -37.78
C VAL A 1095 -6.20 8.79 -38.81
N SER A 1096 -4.96 8.30 -38.98
CA SER A 1096 -3.96 8.94 -39.85
C SER A 1096 -4.24 8.78 -41.35
N GLN A 1097 -5.07 7.82 -41.76
CA GLN A 1097 -5.42 7.54 -43.16
C GLN A 1097 -6.93 7.39 -43.32
N ALA A 1098 -7.47 7.83 -44.47
CA ALA A 1098 -8.88 7.64 -44.81
C ALA A 1098 -9.13 6.16 -45.17
N ALA A 1099 -9.62 5.38 -44.21
CA ALA A 1099 -10.05 4.01 -44.47
C ALA A 1099 -11.45 3.97 -45.13
N PRO A 1100 -11.75 2.96 -45.97
CA PRO A 1100 -13.09 2.76 -46.51
C PRO A 1100 -14.14 2.63 -45.40
N THR A 1101 -15.36 3.12 -45.64
CA THR A 1101 -16.46 3.01 -44.68
C THR A 1101 -16.69 1.55 -44.28
N LEU A 1102 -16.80 1.30 -42.97
CA LEU A 1102 -17.14 -0.02 -42.44
C LEU A 1102 -18.55 -0.43 -42.93
N PRO A 1103 -18.79 -1.73 -43.18
CA PRO A 1103 -20.14 -2.23 -43.47
C PRO A 1103 -21.14 -1.90 -42.35
N GLN A 1104 -22.43 -1.85 -42.66
CA GLN A 1104 -23.47 -1.37 -41.74
C GLN A 1104 -23.59 -2.18 -40.43
N ASN A 1105 -23.24 -3.46 -40.46
CA ASN A 1105 -23.23 -4.39 -39.33
C ASN A 1105 -21.88 -4.44 -38.57
N VAL A 1106 -20.91 -3.60 -38.96
CA VAL A 1106 -19.56 -3.58 -38.41
C VAL A 1106 -19.32 -2.26 -37.68
N ARG A 1107 -18.81 -2.34 -36.45
CA ARG A 1107 -18.49 -1.17 -35.63
C ARG A 1107 -17.01 -1.14 -35.32
N LYS A 1108 -16.44 0.04 -35.11
CA LYS A 1108 -15.09 0.18 -34.56
C LYS A 1108 -15.10 -0.15 -33.07
N ALA A 1109 -14.01 -0.74 -32.59
CA ALA A 1109 -13.79 -0.98 -31.17
C ALA A 1109 -13.53 0.34 -30.44
N GLU A 1110 -14.14 0.51 -29.28
CA GLU A 1110 -13.89 1.64 -28.40
C GLU A 1110 -13.50 1.17 -26.99
N ARG A 1111 -12.55 1.86 -26.37
CA ARG A 1111 -12.16 1.63 -24.98
C ARG A 1111 -13.39 1.76 -24.07
N GLY A 1112 -13.66 0.73 -23.27
CA GLY A 1112 -14.81 0.66 -22.37
C GLY A 1112 -16.10 0.16 -23.01
N GLN A 1113 -16.12 -0.11 -24.32
CA GLN A 1113 -17.26 -0.72 -25.00
C GLN A 1113 -17.58 -2.08 -24.37
N MET A 1114 -18.87 -2.35 -24.17
CA MET A 1114 -19.35 -3.59 -23.57
C MET A 1114 -20.11 -4.43 -24.59
N ILE A 1115 -19.87 -5.74 -24.57
CA ILE A 1115 -20.59 -6.74 -25.35
C ILE A 1115 -21.34 -7.61 -24.36
N GLN A 1116 -22.67 -7.54 -24.38
CA GLN A 1116 -23.49 -8.32 -23.47
C GLN A 1116 -23.59 -9.77 -23.99
N LEU A 1117 -23.18 -10.73 -23.17
CA LEU A 1117 -23.34 -12.15 -23.50
C LEU A 1117 -24.65 -12.68 -22.93
N GLU A 1118 -24.98 -12.32 -21.69
CA GLU A 1118 -26.17 -12.83 -21.00
C GLU A 1118 -26.85 -11.73 -20.17
N PRO A 1119 -28.16 -11.52 -20.34
CA PRO A 1119 -28.92 -10.72 -19.38
C PRO A 1119 -28.93 -11.42 -18.02
N GLY A 1120 -28.91 -10.66 -16.93
CA GLY A 1120 -29.14 -11.23 -15.62
C GLY A 1120 -30.59 -11.65 -15.45
N PHE A 1121 -30.79 -12.60 -14.55
CA PHE A 1121 -32.10 -13.13 -14.23
C PHE A 1121 -32.97 -12.05 -13.60
N GLU A 1122 -34.23 -11.97 -14.05
CA GLU A 1122 -35.32 -11.30 -13.33
C GLU A 1122 -35.73 -12.09 -12.09
#